data_AF-A0A358QYC2-F1
#
_entry.id   AF-A0A358QYC2-F1
#
_cell.length_a   1.000
_cell.length_b   1.000
_cell.length_c   1.000
_cell.angle_alpha   90.00
_cell.angle_beta   90.00
_cell.angle_gamma   90.00
#
_symmetry.space_group_name_H-M   'P 1'
#
loop_
_entity.id
_entity.type
_entity.pdbx_description
1 polymer ?
#
loop_
_entity_poly.entity_id
_entity_poly.type
_entity_poly.pdbx_seq_one_letter_code
_entity_poly.pdbx_strand_id
1 'polypeptide(L)'
;MRKITSYALLLFGIIVIPIIIYQLMETFFQNPFDTNLHFTNPSFVTSDRENNMYVIDQSRKRIVKVTESGDVNFIVEGGKRESGSFFTASELTVDEKGDFYVLNIVLDPEGAYVQKEEILRYNQEGKFSNTVYSKEYPENEGPLREGWISSLSCLDGKIYCYFKGQDDVELYTIPRDGGSIETKKVLFLENARVVLVDIKGDGKGGFHYTTKKGDIYTSDNGGAPALRYTVGGKDGSEGMSIPWRLNADSVGNIYFADLGQRKIRKIDAQSGEVSDLISSGSLETGDIEEEKGAFYQFAIGEGGLFTINGEMVIYQSKPGTIDFCRDSVRYPITVIVYRFLLWLLPLVWLGILYVLARAIYINLMQRTVPRMAGQIVFILVAVSLTAAVVSNMVLNNMLDRYEQKVMHNLSQDVQLAASIFDGDKIQRIERLDQFMNEDYNSTRDQLYKFFNNNEDPWNSGQYGVIYKVLDNKVYALMFYDDSIGAFYPIDFDYENSIYFPVYDQGQIITQKDSDADGDWMYTVGPLYNSSGETVAMVEMGTDLFGFKEENKKLITNIILDVATILVVLIFLLTETSIFMGILSGRKRRRESAGLKGLIPGDGAYMVRPLGFLLFTGSFMSVSFIPVLMKDLYQPVFNLPESVVLGLPISAEMLCIALFSVLAGYMIDAKGWKPVFLTGVLVLGAGTLLSGLTHNWLLFIMARALAGAGSGLAIIALENLAMSAPTDEGKNQGLSGLTSGVFSGMNVGVAVGAMLAEWAGFSNVFFVALGMVALAGLFAYKIMPNFKAHSGEISEKMSLAKVGKFFGNVNVFAFFLLIFIPVSICGMFLSYFFPVFAEGAGVSSSNIGRAFILNGLCIVYLGPFLTKHISKYLGARKAVLVFTVLVAAAILLFAHQGSVASAYVAIIIMGIADSFGITLLIDYFTELRATSELGHGKAMGYYSLVEYLGQMMGPIALGFVTILGNQKGMAIVGGALLGALVLFMLLSRKEMIVRYKERGHTC
;
A
#
# COMPACT_ATOMS: atom_id res chain seq x y z
N MET A 1 3.18 -21.36 35.72
CA MET A 1 4.04 -21.36 34.51
C MET A 1 3.45 -22.19 33.37
N ARG A 2 3.21 -23.51 33.50
CA ARG A 2 2.66 -24.37 32.41
C ARG A 2 1.39 -23.86 31.69
N LYS A 3 0.44 -23.24 32.41
CA LYS A 3 -0.78 -22.66 31.81
C LYS A 3 -0.48 -21.38 31.01
N ILE A 4 0.45 -20.55 31.48
CA ILE A 4 0.82 -19.29 30.82
C ILE A 4 1.57 -19.58 29.51
N THR A 5 2.50 -20.55 29.54
CA THR A 5 3.23 -20.97 28.35
C THR A 5 2.31 -21.58 27.28
N SER A 6 1.25 -22.30 27.69
CA SER A 6 0.27 -22.85 26.74
C SER A 6 -0.63 -21.78 26.13
N TYR A 7 -1.07 -20.76 26.89
CA TYR A 7 -1.78 -19.61 26.30
C TYR A 7 -0.90 -18.76 25.38
N ALA A 8 0.35 -18.56 25.75
CA ALA A 8 1.31 -17.84 24.91
C ALA A 8 1.54 -18.56 23.57
N LEU A 9 1.65 -19.90 23.58
CA LEU A 9 1.74 -20.71 22.36
C LEU A 9 0.48 -20.65 21.49
N LEU A 10 -0.71 -20.67 22.10
CA LEU A 10 -1.98 -20.53 21.35
C LEU A 10 -2.11 -19.14 20.71
N LEU A 11 -1.78 -18.08 21.45
CA LEU A 11 -1.79 -16.70 20.93
C LEU A 11 -0.75 -16.51 19.82
N PHE A 12 0.45 -17.08 20.00
CA PHE A 12 1.49 -17.10 18.98
C PHE A 12 1.00 -17.79 17.70
N GLY A 13 0.38 -18.97 17.81
CA GLY A 13 -0.18 -19.68 16.65
C GLY A 13 -1.30 -18.91 15.94
N ILE A 14 -2.13 -18.17 16.68
CA ILE A 14 -3.20 -17.32 16.10
C ILE A 14 -2.64 -16.19 15.26
N ILE A 15 -1.50 -15.62 15.66
CA ILE A 15 -0.87 -14.50 14.98
C ILE A 15 0.01 -15.00 13.83
N VAL A 16 0.81 -16.03 14.06
CA VAL A 16 1.85 -16.47 13.13
C VAL A 16 1.28 -17.21 11.93
N ILE A 17 0.25 -18.06 12.11
CA ILE A 17 -0.29 -18.82 10.97
C ILE A 17 -0.90 -17.89 9.90
N PRO A 18 -1.74 -16.89 10.23
CA PRO A 18 -2.21 -15.92 9.25
C PRO A 18 -1.08 -15.12 8.60
N ILE A 19 -0.02 -14.79 9.35
CA ILE A 19 1.16 -14.11 8.78
C ILE A 19 1.86 -15.03 7.77
N ILE A 20 2.03 -16.31 8.07
CA ILE A 20 2.61 -17.30 7.14
C ILE A 20 1.72 -17.44 5.90
N ILE A 21 0.40 -17.58 6.08
CA ILE A 21 -0.56 -17.66 4.96
C ILE A 21 -0.50 -16.39 4.11
N TYR A 22 -0.42 -15.22 4.74
CA TYR A 22 -0.32 -13.93 4.05
C TYR A 22 0.99 -13.80 3.25
N GLN A 23 2.12 -14.19 3.85
CA GLN A 23 3.42 -14.18 3.16
C GLN A 23 3.46 -15.16 1.98
N LEU A 24 2.67 -16.22 2.04
CA LEU A 24 2.61 -17.28 1.03
C LEU A 24 1.26 -17.28 0.30
N MET A 25 0.61 -16.12 0.23
CA MET A 25 -0.77 -16.03 -0.26
C MET A 25 -0.88 -16.46 -1.72
N GLU A 26 0.10 -16.10 -2.55
CA GLU A 26 0.17 -16.48 -3.96
C GLU A 26 0.22 -18.01 -4.12
N THR A 27 1.07 -18.70 -3.35
CA THR A 27 1.12 -20.18 -3.35
C THR A 27 -0.10 -20.82 -2.69
N PHE A 28 -0.68 -20.18 -1.67
CA PHE A 28 -1.82 -20.71 -0.93
C PHE A 28 -3.09 -20.80 -1.79
N PHE A 29 -3.31 -19.85 -2.72
CA PHE A 29 -4.47 -19.90 -3.61
C PHE A 29 -4.30 -20.83 -4.82
N GLN A 30 -3.10 -21.39 -5.04
CA GLN A 30 -2.88 -22.38 -6.09
C GLN A 30 -3.51 -23.72 -5.69
N ASN A 31 -4.12 -24.39 -6.67
CA ASN A 31 -4.72 -25.71 -6.47
C ASN A 31 -3.63 -26.76 -6.19
N PRO A 32 -3.64 -27.46 -5.03
CA PRO A 32 -2.63 -28.48 -4.71
C PRO A 32 -2.77 -29.75 -5.55
N PHE A 33 -3.92 -29.96 -6.20
CA PHE A 33 -4.15 -31.10 -7.09
C PHE A 33 -3.66 -30.83 -8.52
N ASP A 34 -3.30 -29.59 -8.85
CA ASP A 34 -2.76 -29.25 -10.15
C ASP A 34 -1.26 -29.58 -10.21
N THR A 35 -0.93 -30.58 -11.03
CA THR A 35 0.45 -31.09 -11.18
C THR A 35 1.23 -30.39 -12.28
N ASN A 36 0.57 -29.58 -13.11
CA ASN A 36 1.19 -28.91 -14.24
C ASN A 36 1.08 -27.39 -14.09
N LEU A 37 2.07 -26.67 -14.58
CA LEU A 37 1.98 -25.26 -14.87
C LEU A 37 1.61 -25.14 -16.34
N HIS A 38 0.45 -24.55 -16.62
CA HIS A 38 0.08 -24.14 -17.97
C HIS A 38 0.69 -22.76 -18.26
N PHE A 39 1.30 -22.64 -19.44
CA PHE A 39 1.65 -21.35 -19.99
C PHE A 39 0.36 -20.59 -20.34
N THR A 40 0.43 -19.28 -20.30
CA THR A 40 -0.69 -18.41 -20.67
C THR A 40 -0.09 -17.19 -21.32
N ASN A 41 -0.42 -16.91 -22.57
CA ASN A 41 0.11 -15.81 -23.35
C ASN A 41 1.65 -15.69 -23.26
N PRO A 42 2.42 -16.75 -23.62
CA PRO A 42 3.88 -16.72 -23.64
C PRO A 42 4.37 -15.70 -24.68
N SER A 43 5.31 -14.86 -24.27
CA SER A 43 5.80 -13.71 -25.05
C SER A 43 7.27 -13.84 -25.43
N PHE A 44 8.05 -14.58 -24.63
CA PHE A 44 9.49 -14.69 -24.83
C PHE A 44 10.04 -16.05 -24.40
N VAL A 45 11.03 -16.55 -25.14
CA VAL A 45 11.78 -17.76 -24.78
C VAL A 45 13.27 -17.61 -25.07
N THR A 46 14.09 -18.14 -24.17
CA THR A 46 15.55 -18.32 -24.36
C THR A 46 16.05 -19.53 -23.57
N SER A 47 17.33 -19.86 -23.65
CA SER A 47 17.94 -20.97 -22.92
C SER A 47 19.26 -20.60 -22.24
N ASP A 48 19.66 -21.37 -21.23
CA ASP A 48 21.02 -21.36 -20.71
C ASP A 48 21.91 -22.42 -21.41
N ARG A 49 23.19 -22.51 -21.01
CA ARG A 49 24.16 -23.48 -21.55
C ARG A 49 23.83 -24.94 -21.25
N GLU A 50 22.98 -25.17 -20.25
CA GLU A 50 22.50 -26.51 -19.89
C GLU A 50 21.19 -26.85 -20.62
N ASN A 51 20.78 -26.04 -21.59
CA ASN A 51 19.51 -26.14 -22.32
C ASN A 51 18.26 -26.04 -21.42
N ASN A 52 18.38 -25.46 -20.23
CA ASN A 52 17.19 -25.09 -19.46
C ASN A 52 16.51 -23.90 -20.14
N MET A 53 15.20 -23.97 -20.31
CA MET A 53 14.42 -22.92 -20.96
C MET A 53 14.00 -21.86 -19.95
N TYR A 54 14.01 -20.60 -20.39
CA TYR A 54 13.42 -19.48 -19.67
C TYR A 54 12.28 -18.95 -20.53
N VAL A 55 11.06 -19.05 -20.02
CA VAL A 55 9.85 -18.61 -20.71
C VAL A 55 9.29 -17.42 -19.94
N ILE A 56 8.97 -16.33 -20.64
CA ILE A 56 8.19 -15.22 -20.10
C ILE A 56 6.75 -15.39 -20.55
N ASP A 57 5.83 -15.48 -19.61
CA ASP A 57 4.40 -15.66 -19.85
C ASP A 57 3.53 -14.77 -18.94
N GLN A 58 2.22 -15.02 -18.94
CA GLN A 58 1.18 -14.20 -18.32
C GLN A 58 1.24 -12.74 -18.76
N SER A 59 1.33 -12.51 -20.07
CA SER A 59 1.41 -11.16 -20.63
C SER A 59 2.62 -10.38 -20.07
N ARG A 60 3.81 -11.00 -20.12
CA ARG A 60 5.10 -10.46 -19.61
C ARG A 60 5.21 -10.32 -18.09
N LYS A 61 4.31 -10.94 -17.30
CA LYS A 61 4.25 -10.79 -15.84
C LYS A 61 4.84 -11.97 -15.06
N ARG A 62 5.27 -13.04 -15.72
CA ARG A 62 5.86 -14.20 -15.06
C ARG A 62 7.04 -14.76 -15.86
N ILE A 63 8.11 -15.11 -15.16
CA ILE A 63 9.28 -15.80 -15.73
C ILE A 63 9.33 -17.20 -15.15
N VAL A 64 9.35 -18.22 -16.01
CA VAL A 64 9.42 -19.62 -15.64
C VAL A 64 10.72 -20.21 -16.16
N LYS A 65 11.56 -20.74 -15.26
CA LYS A 65 12.70 -21.58 -15.64
C LYS A 65 12.25 -23.04 -15.67
N VAL A 66 12.44 -23.69 -16.82
CA VAL A 66 12.09 -25.09 -17.07
C VAL A 66 13.36 -25.87 -17.32
N THR A 67 13.50 -27.03 -16.69
CA THR A 67 14.63 -27.94 -16.95
C THR A 67 14.52 -28.57 -18.34
N GLU A 68 15.62 -29.11 -18.86
CA GLU A 68 15.60 -29.90 -20.11
C GLU A 68 14.59 -31.08 -20.06
N SER A 69 14.32 -31.63 -18.86
CA SER A 69 13.32 -32.70 -18.65
C SER A 69 11.86 -32.23 -18.72
N GLY A 70 11.59 -30.93 -18.77
CA GLY A 70 10.24 -30.35 -18.79
C GLY A 70 9.61 -30.17 -17.40
N ASP A 71 10.43 -30.02 -16.35
CA ASP A 71 9.99 -29.72 -14.99
C ASP A 71 10.27 -28.26 -14.63
N VAL A 72 9.38 -27.63 -13.85
CA VAL A 72 9.57 -26.26 -13.35
C VAL A 72 10.69 -26.24 -12.32
N ASN A 73 11.72 -25.42 -12.55
CA ASN A 73 12.80 -25.19 -11.58
C ASN A 73 12.41 -24.09 -10.59
N PHE A 74 12.09 -22.90 -11.09
CA PHE A 74 11.57 -21.78 -10.30
C PHE A 74 10.65 -20.89 -11.14
N ILE A 75 9.91 -20.05 -10.44
CA ILE A 75 9.01 -19.03 -11.01
C ILE A 75 9.36 -17.69 -10.36
N VAL A 76 9.46 -16.64 -11.17
CA VAL A 76 9.57 -15.26 -10.70
C VAL A 76 8.31 -14.52 -11.15
N GLU A 77 7.52 -14.08 -10.17
CA GLU A 77 6.30 -13.30 -10.39
C GLU A 77 6.62 -11.81 -10.46
N GLY A 78 6.02 -11.13 -11.44
CA GLY A 78 6.17 -9.71 -11.73
C GLY A 78 4.85 -8.94 -11.60
N GLY A 79 4.66 -7.93 -12.46
CA GLY A 79 3.50 -7.03 -12.42
C GLY A 79 3.51 -6.04 -11.25
N LYS A 80 4.68 -5.79 -10.64
CA LYS A 80 4.83 -4.91 -9.47
C LYS A 80 5.81 -3.78 -9.78
N ARG A 81 5.47 -2.55 -9.36
CA ARG A 81 6.33 -1.35 -9.50
C ARG A 81 7.34 -1.18 -8.34
N GLU A 82 7.38 -2.16 -7.43
CA GLU A 82 8.21 -2.12 -6.23
C GLU A 82 9.67 -2.44 -6.56
N SER A 83 10.60 -1.79 -5.84
CA SER A 83 12.03 -2.06 -5.98
C SER A 83 12.36 -3.54 -5.73
N GLY A 84 13.10 -4.15 -6.65
CA GLY A 84 13.49 -5.57 -6.57
C GLY A 84 12.47 -6.55 -7.15
N SER A 85 11.38 -6.06 -7.73
CA SER A 85 10.49 -6.82 -8.61
C SER A 85 10.49 -6.19 -10.01
N PHE A 86 9.87 -6.86 -10.97
CA PHE A 86 9.68 -6.31 -12.32
C PHE A 86 8.18 -6.05 -12.58
N PHE A 87 7.91 -5.03 -13.40
CA PHE A 87 6.58 -4.68 -13.86
C PHE A 87 6.22 -5.51 -15.09
N THR A 88 6.95 -5.32 -16.19
CA THR A 88 6.85 -6.15 -17.41
C THR A 88 8.25 -6.61 -17.82
N ALA A 89 8.42 -7.93 -17.98
CA ALA A 89 9.67 -8.51 -18.45
C ALA A 89 9.64 -8.59 -19.98
N SER A 90 10.29 -7.64 -20.66
CA SER A 90 10.21 -7.54 -22.13
C SER A 90 11.20 -8.46 -22.84
N GLU A 91 12.37 -8.68 -22.26
CA GLU A 91 13.41 -9.58 -22.77
C GLU A 91 14.30 -10.03 -21.61
N LEU A 92 14.95 -11.19 -21.74
CA LEU A 92 15.97 -11.62 -20.79
C LEU A 92 17.16 -12.30 -21.47
N THR A 93 18.33 -12.20 -20.86
CA THR A 93 19.54 -12.95 -21.23
C THR A 93 20.13 -13.65 -20.02
N VAL A 94 20.77 -14.81 -20.25
CA VAL A 94 21.44 -15.59 -19.21
C VAL A 94 22.94 -15.53 -19.42
N ASP A 95 23.71 -15.48 -18.34
CA ASP A 95 25.17 -15.50 -18.41
C ASP A 95 25.78 -16.88 -18.13
N GLU A 96 27.10 -16.98 -18.27
CA GLU A 96 27.84 -18.24 -18.11
C GLU A 96 27.74 -18.86 -16.72
N LYS A 97 27.45 -18.05 -15.71
CA LYS A 97 27.22 -18.52 -14.35
C LYS A 97 25.73 -18.79 -14.13
N GLY A 98 24.85 -18.71 -15.11
CA GLY A 98 23.42 -18.92 -14.94
C GLY A 98 22.67 -17.82 -14.18
N ASP A 99 23.33 -16.70 -13.84
CA ASP A 99 22.58 -15.49 -13.46
C ASP A 99 21.92 -14.93 -14.72
N PHE A 100 20.76 -14.30 -14.57
CA PHE A 100 20.01 -13.77 -15.70
C PHE A 100 19.61 -12.31 -15.47
N TYR A 101 19.47 -11.59 -16.57
CA TYR A 101 19.21 -10.16 -16.60
C TYR A 101 17.91 -9.94 -17.36
N VAL A 102 16.99 -9.21 -16.73
CA VAL A 102 15.65 -8.96 -17.24
C VAL A 102 15.55 -7.48 -17.60
N LEU A 103 15.12 -7.20 -18.83
CA LEU A 103 14.71 -5.86 -19.24
C LEU A 103 13.30 -5.60 -18.70
N ASN A 104 13.23 -4.79 -17.64
CA ASN A 104 12.01 -4.36 -17.00
C ASN A 104 11.55 -3.02 -17.58
N ILE A 105 10.34 -2.98 -18.12
CA ILE A 105 9.68 -1.74 -18.56
C ILE A 105 8.56 -1.41 -17.58
N VAL A 106 8.58 -0.21 -17.01
CA VAL A 106 7.57 0.27 -16.08
C VAL A 106 6.79 1.39 -16.75
N LEU A 107 5.49 1.17 -16.95
CA LEU A 107 4.57 2.16 -17.47
C LEU A 107 4.06 3.09 -16.36
N ASP A 108 3.62 4.28 -16.75
CA ASP A 108 2.84 5.19 -15.92
C ASP A 108 1.51 4.54 -15.44
N PRO A 109 0.83 5.09 -14.41
CA PRO A 109 -0.45 4.55 -13.92
C PRO A 109 -1.52 4.34 -15.00
N GLU A 110 -1.52 5.18 -16.03
CA GLU A 110 -2.46 5.19 -17.15
C GLU A 110 -2.09 4.16 -18.23
N GLY A 111 -0.86 3.65 -18.25
CA GLY A 111 -0.39 2.65 -19.21
C GLY A 111 0.06 3.20 -20.58
N ALA A 112 0.24 4.52 -20.69
CA ALA A 112 0.56 5.22 -21.93
C ALA A 112 2.06 5.36 -22.17
N TYR A 113 2.79 5.90 -21.19
CA TYR A 113 4.21 6.19 -21.32
C TYR A 113 5.08 5.29 -20.45
N VAL A 114 6.27 5.01 -20.95
CA VAL A 114 7.32 4.37 -20.16
C VAL A 114 7.85 5.37 -19.15
N GLN A 115 7.53 5.15 -17.88
CA GLN A 115 8.05 5.93 -16.77
C GLN A 115 9.51 5.57 -16.46
N LYS A 116 9.86 4.29 -16.62
CA LYS A 116 11.17 3.78 -16.25
C LYS A 116 11.55 2.51 -17.01
N GLU A 117 12.82 2.42 -17.41
CA GLU A 117 13.44 1.20 -17.94
C GLU A 117 14.57 0.75 -17.02
N GLU A 118 14.61 -0.54 -16.70
CA GLU A 118 15.64 -1.12 -15.84
C GLU A 118 16.17 -2.43 -16.40
N ILE A 119 17.44 -2.71 -16.13
CA ILE A 119 18.00 -4.05 -16.28
C ILE A 119 18.19 -4.61 -14.87
N LEU A 120 17.43 -5.63 -14.54
CA LEU A 120 17.40 -6.26 -13.22
C LEU A 120 18.17 -7.57 -13.27
N ARG A 121 19.10 -7.76 -12.33
CA ARG A 121 19.85 -9.01 -12.20
C ARG A 121 19.18 -9.95 -11.20
N TYR A 122 18.99 -11.18 -11.62
CA TYR A 122 18.55 -12.30 -10.80
C TYR A 122 19.64 -13.37 -10.78
N ASN A 123 19.76 -14.07 -9.66
CA ASN A 123 20.68 -15.17 -9.53
C ASN A 123 20.12 -16.48 -10.11
N GLN A 124 20.93 -17.53 -10.14
CA GLN A 124 20.53 -18.87 -10.60
C GLN A 124 19.29 -19.46 -9.91
N GLU A 125 18.93 -19.00 -8.70
CA GLU A 125 17.75 -19.48 -7.97
C GLU A 125 16.51 -18.58 -8.15
N GLY A 126 16.57 -17.61 -9.08
CA GLY A 126 15.46 -16.69 -9.36
C GLY A 126 15.30 -15.57 -8.33
N LYS A 127 16.31 -15.31 -7.49
CA LYS A 127 16.26 -14.22 -6.50
C LYS A 127 16.87 -12.94 -7.06
N PHE A 128 16.16 -11.83 -6.86
CA PHE A 128 16.66 -10.50 -7.20
C PHE A 128 17.97 -10.22 -6.45
N SER A 129 18.97 -9.76 -7.20
CA SER A 129 20.29 -9.40 -6.67
C SER A 129 20.46 -7.89 -6.60
N ASN A 130 20.38 -7.20 -7.73
CA ASN A 130 20.50 -5.76 -7.84
C ASN A 130 20.00 -5.24 -9.20
N THR A 131 19.72 -3.94 -9.27
CA THR A 131 19.49 -3.23 -10.53
C THR A 131 20.84 -2.82 -11.12
N VAL A 132 21.17 -3.30 -12.32
CA VAL A 132 22.48 -3.03 -12.97
C VAL A 132 22.43 -1.78 -13.85
N TYR A 133 21.25 -1.43 -14.35
CA TYR A 133 20.99 -0.21 -15.11
C TYR A 133 19.58 0.28 -14.83
N SER A 134 19.41 1.60 -14.80
CA SER A 134 18.12 2.23 -14.64
C SER A 134 18.10 3.58 -15.36
N LYS A 135 17.02 3.83 -16.10
CA LYS A 135 16.72 5.12 -16.72
C LYS A 135 15.28 5.50 -16.37
N GLU A 136 15.13 6.61 -15.67
CA GLU A 136 13.83 7.20 -15.32
C GLU A 136 13.54 8.35 -16.28
N TYR A 137 12.28 8.45 -16.70
CA TYR A 137 11.78 9.50 -17.56
C TYR A 137 10.96 10.50 -16.75
N PRO A 138 11.10 11.81 -17.02
CA PRO A 138 10.14 12.79 -16.52
C PRO A 138 8.72 12.48 -17.02
N GLU A 139 7.72 13.01 -16.31
CA GLU A 139 6.31 12.80 -16.61
C GLU A 139 5.99 13.26 -18.04
N ASN A 140 5.38 12.38 -18.84
CA ASN A 140 5.06 12.56 -20.27
C ASN A 140 6.25 12.78 -21.22
N GLU A 141 7.49 12.57 -20.77
CA GLU A 141 8.69 12.64 -21.64
C GLU A 141 9.21 11.26 -22.05
N GLY A 142 8.67 10.19 -21.47
CA GLY A 142 8.99 8.81 -21.84
C GLY A 142 8.44 8.43 -23.22
N PRO A 143 8.95 7.35 -23.84
CA PRO A 143 8.32 6.80 -25.04
C PRO A 143 6.93 6.23 -24.75
N LEU A 144 6.04 6.29 -25.74
CA LEU A 144 4.76 5.56 -25.73
C LEU A 144 5.03 4.05 -25.69
N ARG A 145 4.61 3.39 -24.61
CA ARG A 145 4.55 1.94 -24.32
C ARG A 145 5.83 1.10 -24.54
N GLU A 146 6.43 1.17 -25.72
CA GLU A 146 7.70 0.49 -26.03
C GLU A 146 8.89 1.31 -25.50
N GLY A 147 9.78 0.66 -24.75
CA GLY A 147 11.01 1.25 -24.24
C GLY A 147 12.01 1.61 -25.34
N TRP A 148 13.04 2.39 -25.01
CA TRP A 148 14.13 2.71 -25.92
C TRP A 148 15.20 1.62 -25.98
N ILE A 149 15.27 0.77 -24.96
CA ILE A 149 16.22 -0.35 -24.89
C ILE A 149 15.68 -1.55 -25.64
N SER A 150 16.53 -2.17 -26.45
CA SER A 150 16.23 -3.40 -27.16
C SER A 150 17.44 -4.33 -27.18
N SER A 151 17.18 -5.62 -27.39
CA SER A 151 18.18 -6.63 -27.70
C SER A 151 19.25 -6.79 -26.64
N LEU A 152 18.82 -7.38 -25.53
CA LEU A 152 19.68 -7.70 -24.40
C LEU A 152 20.52 -8.97 -24.69
N SER A 153 21.84 -8.88 -24.55
CA SER A 153 22.73 -10.05 -24.65
C SER A 153 23.84 -10.01 -23.60
N CYS A 154 24.29 -11.18 -23.14
CA CYS A 154 25.41 -11.29 -22.21
C CYS A 154 26.55 -12.06 -22.85
N LEU A 155 27.68 -11.38 -23.09
CA LEU A 155 28.86 -11.92 -23.76
C LEU A 155 30.12 -11.51 -22.99
N ASP A 156 31.08 -12.43 -22.83
CA ASP A 156 32.37 -12.18 -22.17
C ASP A 156 32.27 -11.50 -20.80
N GLY A 157 31.22 -11.81 -20.04
CA GLY A 157 31.00 -11.23 -18.70
C GLY A 157 30.55 -9.76 -18.71
N LYS A 158 30.04 -9.26 -19.83
CA LYS A 158 29.41 -7.93 -19.98
C LYS A 158 28.02 -8.06 -20.59
N ILE A 159 27.17 -7.10 -20.28
CA ILE A 159 25.81 -6.99 -20.83
C ILE A 159 25.86 -5.98 -21.97
N TYR A 160 25.33 -6.35 -23.12
CA TYR A 160 25.18 -5.49 -24.29
C TYR A 160 23.69 -5.25 -24.53
N CYS A 161 23.33 -4.00 -24.80
CA CYS A 161 21.99 -3.64 -25.24
C CYS A 161 22.03 -2.47 -26.22
N TYR A 162 21.00 -2.35 -27.04
CA TYR A 162 20.91 -1.33 -28.09
C TYR A 162 19.83 -0.32 -27.76
N PHE A 163 20.19 0.95 -27.79
CA PHE A 163 19.32 2.07 -27.59
C PHE A 163 18.84 2.62 -28.93
N LYS A 164 17.54 2.53 -29.22
CA LYS A 164 16.94 3.05 -30.45
C LYS A 164 16.62 4.55 -30.28
N GLY A 165 17.50 5.42 -30.76
CA GLY A 165 17.31 6.87 -30.73
C GLY A 165 16.36 7.39 -31.81
N GLN A 166 16.27 8.73 -31.91
CA GLN A 166 15.58 9.36 -33.04
C GLN A 166 16.34 9.15 -34.35
N ASP A 167 17.65 9.47 -34.40
CA ASP A 167 18.43 9.43 -35.65
C ASP A 167 19.61 8.45 -35.61
N ASP A 168 19.76 7.71 -34.52
CA ASP A 168 20.86 6.76 -34.34
C ASP A 168 20.47 5.55 -33.48
N VAL A 169 21.36 4.56 -33.50
CA VAL A 169 21.36 3.45 -32.56
C VAL A 169 22.67 3.45 -31.79
N GLU A 170 22.57 3.38 -30.46
CA GLU A 170 23.70 3.34 -29.55
C GLU A 170 23.85 1.96 -28.91
N LEU A 171 25.06 1.41 -28.93
CA LEU A 171 25.42 0.21 -28.19
C LEU A 171 25.86 0.62 -26.79
N TYR A 172 25.18 0.06 -25.79
CA TYR A 172 25.51 0.19 -24.38
C TYR A 172 26.21 -1.07 -23.90
N THR A 173 27.39 -0.91 -23.32
CA THR A 173 28.15 -2.00 -22.70
C THR A 173 28.17 -1.78 -21.19
N ILE A 174 27.52 -2.69 -20.47
CA ILE A 174 27.23 -2.56 -19.04
C ILE A 174 27.95 -3.69 -18.29
N PRO A 175 28.75 -3.39 -17.24
CA PRO A 175 29.33 -4.42 -16.39
C PRO A 175 28.27 -5.24 -15.65
N ARG A 176 28.52 -6.53 -15.42
CA ARG A 176 27.56 -7.45 -14.75
C ARG A 176 27.10 -7.01 -13.36
N ASP A 177 27.96 -6.31 -12.62
CA ASP A 177 27.64 -5.82 -11.27
C ASP A 177 27.11 -4.37 -11.28
N GLY A 178 26.89 -3.78 -12.46
CA GLY A 178 26.63 -2.35 -12.65
C GLY A 178 27.93 -1.51 -12.62
N GLY A 179 27.81 -0.20 -12.86
CA GLY A 179 28.94 0.73 -12.80
C GLY A 179 29.05 1.65 -14.02
N SER A 180 30.28 1.99 -14.41
CA SER A 180 30.53 2.86 -15.56
C SER A 180 30.14 2.17 -16.87
N ILE A 181 29.24 2.81 -17.62
CA ILE A 181 28.70 2.29 -18.87
C ILE A 181 29.49 2.89 -20.03
N GLU A 182 29.90 2.04 -20.98
CA GLU A 182 30.51 2.49 -22.23
C GLU A 182 29.41 2.57 -23.30
N THR A 183 29.30 3.73 -23.95
CA THR A 183 28.33 3.96 -25.03
C THR A 183 29.05 4.20 -26.35
N LYS A 184 28.50 3.65 -27.44
CA LYS A 184 29.05 3.82 -28.79
C LYS A 184 27.91 3.92 -29.81
N LYS A 185 27.88 4.99 -30.61
CA LYS A 185 27.00 5.07 -31.79
C LYS A 185 27.44 4.03 -32.82
N VAL A 186 26.53 3.14 -33.21
CA VAL A 186 26.83 2.02 -34.11
C VAL A 186 26.13 2.15 -35.47
N LEU A 187 24.99 2.82 -35.52
CA LEU A 187 24.21 2.99 -36.74
C LEU A 187 23.61 4.40 -36.76
N PHE A 188 23.70 5.08 -37.90
CA PHE A 188 22.90 6.27 -38.18
C PHE A 188 21.71 5.84 -39.02
N LEU A 189 20.50 6.04 -38.49
CA LEU A 189 19.25 5.66 -39.15
C LEU A 189 18.17 6.63 -38.69
N GLU A 190 17.64 7.40 -39.63
CA GLU A 190 16.57 8.35 -39.36
C GLU A 190 15.32 7.62 -38.86
N ASN A 191 14.73 8.12 -37.77
CA ASN A 191 13.64 7.50 -37.03
C ASN A 191 13.92 6.02 -36.71
N ALA A 192 15.11 5.72 -36.18
CA ALA A 192 15.55 4.35 -35.90
C ALA A 192 14.52 3.54 -35.10
N ARG A 193 13.89 4.15 -34.09
CA ARG A 193 12.78 3.56 -33.33
C ARG A 193 11.62 3.10 -34.22
N VAL A 194 11.19 3.95 -35.15
CA VAL A 194 10.03 3.68 -36.00
C VAL A 194 10.39 2.67 -37.08
N VAL A 195 11.62 2.67 -37.61
CA VAL A 195 12.01 1.86 -38.78
C VAL A 195 12.55 0.47 -38.40
N LEU A 196 13.23 0.35 -37.26
CA LEU A 196 13.84 -0.91 -36.83
C LEU A 196 12.85 -1.82 -36.12
N VAL A 197 12.87 -3.09 -36.50
CA VAL A 197 12.18 -4.13 -35.73
C VAL A 197 13.13 -4.69 -34.67
N ASP A 198 14.27 -5.23 -35.10
CA ASP A 198 15.25 -5.87 -34.22
C ASP A 198 16.68 -5.58 -34.68
N ILE A 199 17.61 -5.57 -33.72
CA ILE A 199 19.05 -5.41 -33.95
C ILE A 199 19.80 -6.33 -33.00
N LYS A 200 20.69 -7.19 -33.51
CA LYS A 200 21.49 -8.12 -32.71
C LYS A 200 22.96 -7.96 -33.09
N GLY A 201 23.87 -8.00 -32.13
CA GLY A 201 25.29 -7.90 -32.46
C GLY A 201 26.18 -8.77 -31.60
N ASP A 202 27.44 -8.84 -32.02
CA ASP A 202 28.44 -9.80 -31.56
C ASP A 202 29.23 -9.33 -30.31
N GLY A 203 28.87 -8.16 -29.76
CA GLY A 203 29.56 -7.52 -28.63
C GLY A 203 30.94 -6.94 -28.96
N LYS A 204 31.46 -7.17 -30.18
CA LYS A 204 32.76 -6.67 -30.66
C LYS A 204 32.62 -5.47 -31.60
N GLY A 205 31.39 -5.19 -32.03
CA GLY A 205 31.00 -4.03 -32.84
C GLY A 205 30.39 -4.40 -34.20
N GLY A 206 30.27 -5.70 -34.52
CA GLY A 206 29.48 -6.21 -35.62
C GLY A 206 28.03 -6.37 -35.20
N PHE A 207 27.11 -6.08 -36.11
CA PHE A 207 25.67 -6.16 -35.84
C PHE A 207 24.87 -6.47 -37.10
N HIS A 208 23.67 -7.01 -36.88
CA HIS A 208 22.68 -7.33 -37.88
C HIS A 208 21.36 -6.71 -37.44
N TYR A 209 20.62 -6.13 -38.37
CA TYR A 209 19.32 -5.54 -38.05
C TYR A 209 18.32 -5.77 -39.16
N THR A 210 17.04 -5.78 -38.79
CA THR A 210 15.92 -5.88 -39.72
C THR A 210 15.02 -4.66 -39.59
N THR A 211 14.50 -4.23 -40.73
CA THR A 211 13.62 -3.06 -40.83
C THR A 211 12.18 -3.49 -41.04
N LYS A 212 11.22 -2.60 -40.75
CA LYS A 212 9.79 -2.85 -41.03
C LYS A 212 9.44 -2.93 -42.52
N LYS A 213 10.39 -2.66 -43.42
CA LYS A 213 10.27 -2.95 -44.87
C LYS A 213 10.65 -4.39 -45.22
N GLY A 214 11.13 -5.16 -44.24
CA GLY A 214 11.57 -6.54 -44.40
C GLY A 214 13.00 -6.70 -44.94
N ASP A 215 13.78 -5.63 -44.95
CA ASP A 215 15.20 -5.71 -45.30
C ASP A 215 16.05 -6.14 -44.09
N ILE A 216 16.97 -7.08 -44.30
CA ILE A 216 17.97 -7.51 -43.31
C ILE A 216 19.35 -7.03 -43.74
N TYR A 217 20.03 -6.30 -42.86
CA TYR A 217 21.35 -5.75 -43.06
C TYR A 217 22.36 -6.34 -42.10
N THR A 218 23.63 -6.36 -42.52
CA THR A 218 24.77 -6.80 -41.70
C THR A 218 25.91 -5.81 -41.78
N SER A 219 26.54 -5.49 -40.66
CA SER A 219 27.74 -4.67 -40.61
C SER A 219 28.85 -5.39 -39.84
N ASP A 220 30.05 -5.41 -40.42
CA ASP A 220 31.26 -5.94 -39.80
C ASP A 220 32.05 -4.79 -39.18
N ASN A 221 32.13 -4.73 -37.84
CA ASN A 221 33.03 -3.89 -37.05
C ASN A 221 33.39 -2.51 -37.65
N GLY A 222 32.39 -1.65 -37.87
CA GLY A 222 32.56 -0.28 -38.36
C GLY A 222 32.48 -0.11 -39.88
N GLY A 223 32.20 -1.18 -40.63
CA GLY A 223 31.84 -1.13 -42.05
C GLY A 223 30.42 -0.59 -42.28
N ALA A 224 30.16 -0.06 -43.48
CA ALA A 224 28.81 0.32 -43.87
C ALA A 224 27.89 -0.93 -43.89
N PRO A 225 26.63 -0.85 -43.41
CA PRO A 225 25.71 -1.97 -43.46
C PRO A 225 25.49 -2.48 -44.90
N ALA A 226 25.64 -3.78 -45.10
CA ALA A 226 25.40 -4.47 -46.36
C ALA A 226 24.05 -5.20 -46.32
N LEU A 227 23.24 -5.02 -47.36
CA LEU A 227 21.96 -5.72 -47.52
C LEU A 227 22.19 -7.21 -47.76
N ARG A 228 21.54 -8.08 -46.97
CA ARG A 228 21.60 -9.54 -47.11
C ARG A 228 20.29 -10.17 -47.55
N TYR A 229 19.17 -9.57 -47.19
CA TYR A 229 17.84 -10.04 -47.56
C TYR A 229 16.93 -8.85 -47.81
N THR A 230 16.06 -8.96 -48.82
CA THR A 230 15.02 -7.98 -49.13
C THR A 230 13.79 -8.71 -49.67
N VAL A 231 12.61 -8.25 -49.30
CA VAL A 231 11.33 -8.85 -49.67
C VAL A 231 11.09 -8.67 -51.18
N GLY A 232 10.71 -9.75 -51.88
CA GLY A 232 10.58 -9.76 -53.34
C GLY A 232 11.88 -10.10 -54.11
N GLY A 233 12.94 -10.51 -53.41
CA GLY A 233 14.19 -11.01 -53.98
C GLY A 233 14.10 -12.44 -54.55
N LYS A 234 15.27 -13.05 -54.82
CA LYS A 234 15.41 -14.40 -55.44
C LYS A 234 14.99 -15.58 -54.54
N ASP A 235 14.22 -15.37 -53.47
CA ASP A 235 13.91 -16.43 -52.50
C ASP A 235 12.78 -17.37 -52.95
N GLY A 236 12.07 -17.03 -54.04
CA GLY A 236 11.06 -17.87 -54.67
C GLY A 236 9.86 -18.20 -53.77
N SER A 237 9.65 -17.48 -52.67
CA SER A 237 8.54 -17.72 -51.74
C SER A 237 7.19 -17.23 -52.31
N GLU A 238 6.15 -18.07 -52.22
CA GLU A 238 4.77 -17.66 -52.47
C GLU A 238 4.21 -16.95 -51.21
N GLY A 239 3.64 -15.75 -51.36
CA GLY A 239 3.09 -14.95 -50.25
C GLY A 239 4.01 -13.85 -49.70
N MET A 240 3.52 -13.04 -48.76
CA MET A 240 4.27 -11.91 -48.17
C MET A 240 5.27 -12.40 -47.11
N SER A 241 6.55 -12.07 -47.25
CA SER A 241 7.57 -12.30 -46.22
C SER A 241 7.68 -11.09 -45.28
N ILE A 242 7.74 -11.35 -43.98
CA ILE A 242 7.80 -10.31 -42.93
C ILE A 242 8.85 -10.70 -41.88
N PRO A 243 10.13 -10.39 -42.10
CA PRO A 243 11.20 -10.63 -41.14
C PRO A 243 11.02 -9.81 -39.84
N TRP A 244 11.10 -10.49 -38.69
CA TRP A 244 10.78 -9.88 -37.39
C TRP A 244 11.94 -9.93 -36.39
N ARG A 245 12.20 -11.09 -35.79
CA ARG A 245 13.29 -11.29 -34.82
C ARG A 245 14.52 -11.85 -35.48
N LEU A 246 15.70 -11.46 -35.02
CA LEU A 246 16.98 -11.93 -35.52
C LEU A 246 17.74 -12.76 -34.50
N ASN A 247 18.55 -13.68 -35.00
CA ASN A 247 19.62 -14.32 -34.26
C ASN A 247 20.78 -14.63 -35.23
N ALA A 248 22.00 -14.81 -34.74
CA ALA A 248 23.15 -15.11 -35.57
C ALA A 248 24.08 -16.09 -34.87
N ASP A 249 24.69 -16.99 -35.65
CA ASP A 249 25.71 -17.90 -35.12
C ASP A 249 27.13 -17.36 -35.33
N SER A 250 28.11 -18.01 -34.69
CA SER A 250 29.52 -17.62 -34.76
C SER A 250 30.16 -17.77 -36.14
N VAL A 251 29.50 -18.47 -37.07
CA VAL A 251 29.96 -18.67 -38.46
C VAL A 251 29.41 -17.56 -39.37
N GLY A 252 28.47 -16.75 -38.87
CA GLY A 252 27.88 -15.61 -39.57
C GLY A 252 26.57 -15.93 -40.28
N ASN A 253 25.95 -17.09 -40.01
CA ASN A 253 24.61 -17.35 -40.53
C ASN A 253 23.59 -16.51 -39.77
N ILE A 254 22.59 -16.00 -40.49
CA ILE A 254 21.54 -15.16 -39.92
C ILE A 254 20.26 -15.97 -39.87
N TYR A 255 19.63 -15.99 -38.72
CA TYR A 255 18.36 -16.64 -38.50
C TYR A 255 17.31 -15.57 -38.26
N PHE A 256 16.11 -15.78 -38.80
CA PHE A 256 15.03 -14.84 -38.60
C PHE A 256 13.68 -15.54 -38.54
N ALA A 257 12.80 -14.97 -37.74
CA ALA A 257 11.38 -15.29 -37.78
C ALA A 257 10.73 -14.54 -38.94
N ASP A 258 10.03 -15.26 -39.80
CA ASP A 258 9.24 -14.71 -40.89
C ASP A 258 7.76 -14.87 -40.54
N LEU A 259 7.13 -13.79 -40.08
CA LEU A 259 5.76 -13.83 -39.58
C LEU A 259 4.76 -14.09 -40.72
N GLY A 260 4.99 -13.49 -41.89
CA GLY A 260 4.11 -13.63 -43.05
C GLY A 260 4.16 -15.05 -43.63
N GLN A 261 5.34 -15.67 -43.65
CA GLN A 261 5.52 -17.06 -44.09
C GLN A 261 5.24 -18.09 -42.99
N ARG A 262 5.08 -17.65 -41.72
CA ARG A 262 4.91 -18.50 -40.52
C ARG A 262 6.01 -19.56 -40.38
N LYS A 263 7.25 -19.11 -40.52
CA LYS A 263 8.46 -19.95 -40.53
C LYS A 263 9.60 -19.29 -39.76
N ILE A 264 10.52 -20.10 -39.26
CA ILE A 264 11.85 -19.63 -38.86
C ILE A 264 12.81 -20.07 -39.96
N ARG A 265 13.58 -19.11 -40.48
CA ARG A 265 14.40 -19.27 -41.68
C ARG A 265 15.85 -18.93 -41.37
N LYS A 266 16.76 -19.47 -42.17
CA LYS A 266 18.20 -19.28 -42.09
C LYS A 266 18.72 -18.72 -43.42
N ILE A 267 19.58 -17.71 -43.34
CA ILE A 267 20.41 -17.20 -44.44
C ILE A 267 21.82 -17.75 -44.22
N ASP A 268 22.31 -18.54 -45.17
CA ASP A 268 23.67 -19.06 -45.13
C ASP A 268 24.71 -17.94 -45.37
N ALA A 269 25.73 -17.88 -44.52
CA ALA A 269 26.75 -16.84 -44.53
C ALA A 269 27.57 -16.82 -45.84
N GLN A 270 27.78 -17.98 -46.45
CA GLN A 270 28.66 -18.15 -47.62
C GLN A 270 27.87 -18.12 -48.93
N SER A 271 26.78 -18.87 -49.02
CA SER A 271 25.99 -18.97 -50.25
C SER A 271 24.94 -17.86 -50.38
N GLY A 272 24.49 -17.28 -49.26
CA GLY A 272 23.36 -16.35 -49.21
C GLY A 272 22.01 -17.02 -49.47
N GLU A 273 21.96 -18.35 -49.50
CA GLU A 273 20.73 -19.12 -49.72
C GLU A 273 19.84 -19.09 -48.48
N VAL A 274 18.53 -18.96 -48.69
CA VAL A 274 17.52 -18.98 -47.63
C VAL A 274 16.95 -20.39 -47.50
N SER A 275 16.94 -20.93 -46.29
CA SER A 275 16.39 -22.26 -45.97
C SER A 275 15.44 -22.20 -44.78
N ASP A 276 14.46 -23.10 -44.75
CA ASP A 276 13.45 -23.16 -43.68
C ASP A 276 13.93 -24.13 -42.57
N LEU A 277 13.88 -23.70 -41.31
CA LEU A 277 14.24 -24.54 -40.15
C LEU A 277 13.03 -25.25 -39.54
N ILE A 278 11.95 -24.48 -39.36
CA ILE A 278 10.66 -24.95 -38.85
C ILE A 278 9.55 -24.13 -39.50
N SER A 279 8.41 -24.78 -39.71
CA SER A 279 7.18 -24.17 -40.20
C SER A 279 6.03 -24.52 -39.28
N SER A 280 5.04 -23.64 -39.13
CA SER A 280 3.85 -23.96 -38.34
C SER A 280 3.11 -25.16 -38.97
N GLY A 281 3.20 -25.30 -40.30
CA GLY A 281 2.72 -26.44 -41.07
C GLY A 281 3.22 -27.81 -40.60
N SER A 282 4.46 -27.88 -40.10
CA SER A 282 5.13 -29.12 -39.68
C SER A 282 4.92 -29.51 -38.21
N LEU A 283 4.17 -28.72 -37.44
CA LEU A 283 3.85 -29.05 -36.05
C LEU A 283 2.78 -30.15 -36.03
N GLU A 284 3.10 -31.32 -35.47
CA GLU A 284 2.12 -32.33 -35.08
C GLU A 284 1.49 -31.90 -33.75
N THR A 285 0.41 -31.13 -33.80
CA THR A 285 -0.47 -30.98 -32.64
C THR A 285 -1.24 -32.29 -32.50
N GLY A 286 -1.33 -32.86 -31.28
CA GLY A 286 -2.05 -34.12 -31.04
C GLY A 286 -3.58 -33.97 -31.24
N ASP A 287 -4.40 -34.44 -30.29
CA ASP A 287 -5.86 -34.21 -30.28
C ASP A 287 -6.26 -32.71 -30.10
N ILE A 288 -5.31 -31.79 -30.21
CA ILE A 288 -5.52 -30.35 -30.06
C ILE A 288 -5.64 -29.76 -31.48
N GLU A 289 -6.87 -29.42 -31.87
CA GLU A 289 -7.20 -28.61 -33.05
C GLU A 289 -6.75 -27.14 -32.84
N GLU A 290 -5.49 -26.90 -32.47
CA GLU A 290 -4.96 -25.54 -32.36
C GLU A 290 -4.43 -25.04 -33.70
N GLU A 291 -4.77 -23.79 -34.03
CA GLU A 291 -4.39 -23.13 -35.27
C GLU A 291 -2.89 -22.82 -35.32
N LYS A 292 -2.33 -23.00 -36.51
CA LYS A 292 -0.90 -22.82 -36.81
C LYS A 292 -0.55 -21.33 -36.90
N GLY A 293 -0.22 -20.70 -35.78
CA GLY A 293 0.15 -19.26 -35.69
C GLY A 293 1.52 -18.92 -36.26
N ALA A 294 1.93 -17.65 -36.22
CA ALA A 294 3.27 -17.19 -36.55
C ALA A 294 4.26 -17.42 -35.39
N PHE A 295 5.56 -17.46 -35.70
CA PHE A 295 6.62 -17.55 -34.70
C PHE A 295 7.11 -16.16 -34.34
N TYR A 296 6.55 -15.56 -33.29
CA TYR A 296 6.88 -14.19 -32.88
C TYR A 296 8.24 -14.06 -32.20
N GLN A 297 8.74 -15.13 -31.58
CA GLN A 297 10.00 -15.14 -30.87
C GLN A 297 10.68 -16.49 -30.93
N PHE A 298 12.01 -16.47 -31.11
CA PHE A 298 12.85 -17.66 -31.05
C PHE A 298 14.23 -17.36 -30.47
N ALA A 299 14.91 -18.39 -30.01
CA ALA A 299 16.30 -18.36 -29.58
C ALA A 299 17.05 -19.57 -30.15
N ILE A 300 18.32 -19.37 -30.51
CA ILE A 300 19.22 -20.43 -30.94
C ILE A 300 20.29 -20.58 -29.87
N GLY A 301 20.25 -21.72 -29.17
CA GLY A 301 21.24 -22.11 -28.17
C GLY A 301 22.24 -23.13 -28.72
N GLU A 302 23.19 -23.55 -27.89
CA GLU A 302 24.14 -24.61 -28.26
C GLU A 302 23.43 -25.96 -28.50
N GLY A 303 22.31 -26.22 -27.82
CA GLY A 303 21.53 -27.45 -27.94
C GLY A 303 20.47 -27.48 -29.03
N GLY A 304 20.06 -26.33 -29.59
CA GLY A 304 18.99 -26.29 -30.60
C GLY A 304 18.22 -24.97 -30.68
N LEU A 305 17.08 -25.03 -31.38
CA LEU A 305 16.12 -23.95 -31.58
C LEU A 305 15.02 -24.02 -30.52
N PHE A 306 14.74 -22.88 -29.89
CA PHE A 306 13.63 -22.68 -28.95
C PHE A 306 12.68 -21.64 -29.54
N THR A 307 11.38 -21.87 -29.52
CA THR A 307 10.39 -20.92 -30.05
C THR A 307 9.03 -21.06 -29.37
N ILE A 308 8.17 -20.07 -29.58
CA ILE A 308 6.78 -20.08 -29.15
C ILE A 308 5.87 -20.04 -30.38
N ASN A 309 4.74 -20.77 -30.32
CA ASN A 309 3.67 -20.70 -31.31
C ASN A 309 2.31 -20.79 -30.60
N GLY A 310 1.57 -19.67 -30.53
CA GLY A 310 0.41 -19.58 -29.65
C GLY A 310 0.81 -19.83 -28.19
N GLU A 311 0.12 -20.73 -27.51
CA GLU A 311 0.43 -21.15 -26.13
C GLU A 311 1.54 -22.21 -26.06
N MET A 312 1.97 -22.75 -27.20
CA MET A 312 2.90 -23.87 -27.26
C MET A 312 4.35 -23.39 -27.19
N VAL A 313 5.11 -23.93 -26.22
CA VAL A 313 6.56 -23.78 -26.14
C VAL A 313 7.21 -24.96 -26.87
N ILE A 314 8.14 -24.65 -27.76
CA ILE A 314 8.72 -25.61 -28.70
C ILE A 314 10.26 -25.62 -28.54
N TYR A 315 10.83 -26.82 -28.48
CA TYR A 315 12.27 -27.05 -28.56
C TYR A 315 12.59 -28.12 -29.61
N GLN A 316 13.59 -27.80 -30.44
CA GLN A 316 14.07 -28.59 -31.56
C GLN A 316 15.60 -28.68 -31.50
N SER A 317 16.13 -29.86 -31.18
CA SER A 317 17.57 -30.10 -31.14
C SER A 317 18.21 -30.20 -32.52
N LYS A 318 17.46 -30.69 -33.52
CA LYS A 318 17.93 -30.86 -34.91
C LYS A 318 16.86 -30.45 -35.93
N PRO A 319 17.24 -29.87 -37.08
CA PRO A 319 16.32 -29.58 -38.17
C PRO A 319 15.46 -30.81 -38.52
N GLY A 320 14.14 -30.64 -38.52
CA GLY A 320 13.15 -31.69 -38.79
C GLY A 320 12.68 -32.55 -37.60
N THR A 321 13.31 -32.49 -36.41
CA THR A 321 12.88 -33.28 -35.23
C THR A 321 12.44 -32.37 -34.08
N ILE A 322 11.15 -32.39 -33.71
CA ILE A 322 10.62 -31.65 -32.57
C ILE A 322 10.75 -32.52 -31.30
N ASP A 323 11.55 -32.08 -30.33
CA ASP A 323 11.82 -32.82 -29.09
C ASP A 323 10.78 -32.49 -27.99
N PHE A 324 10.32 -31.24 -27.96
CA PHE A 324 9.34 -30.74 -27.00
C PHE A 324 8.38 -29.78 -27.71
N CYS A 325 7.07 -29.98 -27.53
CA CYS A 325 6.01 -29.10 -28.00
C CYS A 325 4.83 -29.26 -27.03
N ARG A 326 4.72 -28.36 -26.04
CA ARG A 326 3.70 -28.44 -24.99
C ARG A 326 3.25 -27.04 -24.55
N ASP A 327 1.99 -26.94 -24.15
CA ASP A 327 1.36 -25.79 -23.48
C ASP A 327 1.65 -25.77 -21.97
N SER A 328 2.27 -26.82 -21.44
CA SER A 328 2.39 -27.05 -20.01
C SER A 328 3.62 -27.85 -19.61
N VAL A 329 4.08 -27.60 -18.38
CA VAL A 329 5.26 -28.21 -17.75
C VAL A 329 4.94 -28.73 -16.36
N ARG A 330 5.68 -29.71 -15.85
CA ARG A 330 5.34 -30.37 -14.58
C ARG A 330 5.90 -29.62 -13.39
N TYR A 331 5.13 -29.54 -12.31
CA TYR A 331 5.66 -29.10 -11.03
C TYR A 331 6.49 -30.22 -10.36
N PRO A 332 7.61 -29.88 -9.69
CA PRO A 332 8.31 -30.82 -8.84
C PRO A 332 7.39 -31.35 -7.73
N ILE A 333 7.53 -32.63 -7.38
CA ILE A 333 6.76 -33.28 -6.29
C ILE A 333 6.86 -32.51 -4.97
N THR A 334 8.01 -31.88 -4.71
CA THR A 334 8.26 -31.06 -3.53
C THR A 334 7.31 -29.87 -3.44
N VAL A 335 7.02 -29.20 -4.56
CA VAL A 335 6.08 -28.08 -4.65
C VAL A 335 4.66 -28.56 -4.36
N ILE A 336 4.26 -29.69 -4.94
CA ILE A 336 2.93 -30.28 -4.72
C ILE A 336 2.73 -30.59 -3.23
N VAL A 337 3.67 -31.30 -2.60
CA VAL A 337 3.61 -31.61 -1.15
C VAL A 337 3.57 -30.32 -0.30
N TYR A 338 4.35 -29.32 -0.68
CA TYR A 338 4.37 -28.03 0.00
C TYR A 338 3.00 -27.31 -0.06
N ARG A 339 2.35 -27.27 -1.23
CA ARG A 339 0.99 -26.72 -1.40
C ARG A 339 -0.03 -27.43 -0.51
N PHE A 340 0.02 -28.78 -0.44
CA PHE A 340 -0.84 -29.55 0.46
C PHE A 340 -0.65 -29.17 1.93
N LEU A 341 0.59 -29.00 2.39
CA LEU A 341 0.88 -28.57 3.77
C LEU A 341 0.33 -27.17 4.06
N LEU A 342 0.41 -26.23 3.10
CA LEU A 342 -0.17 -24.89 3.24
C LEU A 342 -1.69 -24.94 3.37
N TRP A 343 -2.37 -25.76 2.58
CA TRP A 343 -3.83 -25.95 2.66
C TRP A 343 -4.30 -26.58 3.98
N LEU A 344 -3.41 -27.22 4.75
CA LEU A 344 -3.72 -27.71 6.11
C LEU A 344 -3.63 -26.61 7.18
N LEU A 345 -2.91 -25.51 6.94
CA LEU A 345 -2.73 -24.43 7.92
C LEU A 345 -4.06 -23.80 8.42
N PRO A 346 -5.07 -23.52 7.56
CA PRO A 346 -6.36 -23.02 8.02
C PRO A 346 -7.07 -23.96 9.01
N LEU A 347 -6.99 -25.29 8.78
CA LEU A 347 -7.58 -26.28 9.69
C LEU A 347 -6.86 -26.29 11.04
N VAL A 348 -5.53 -26.19 11.04
CA VAL A 348 -4.73 -26.04 12.26
C VAL A 348 -5.10 -24.75 13.00
N TRP A 349 -5.24 -23.64 12.27
CA TRP A 349 -5.61 -22.34 12.84
C TRP A 349 -7.01 -22.36 13.46
N LEU A 350 -7.99 -22.94 12.77
CA LEU A 350 -9.34 -23.17 13.31
C LEU A 350 -9.31 -24.05 14.56
N GLY A 351 -8.46 -25.08 14.59
CA GLY A 351 -8.22 -25.90 15.77
C GLY A 351 -7.69 -25.10 16.96
N ILE A 352 -6.70 -24.22 16.73
CA ILE A 352 -6.14 -23.33 17.76
C ILE A 352 -7.20 -22.34 18.26
N LEU A 353 -7.98 -21.73 17.35
CA LEU A 353 -9.08 -20.84 17.71
C LEU A 353 -10.13 -21.54 18.56
N TYR A 354 -10.51 -22.77 18.21
CA TYR A 354 -11.44 -23.57 19.00
C TYR A 354 -10.90 -23.85 20.42
N VAL A 355 -9.62 -24.25 20.53
CA VAL A 355 -8.98 -24.50 21.83
C VAL A 355 -8.93 -23.22 22.66
N LEU A 356 -8.60 -22.07 22.05
CA LEU A 356 -8.59 -20.78 22.74
C LEU A 356 -9.99 -20.37 23.18
N ALA A 357 -10.98 -20.43 22.29
CA ALA A 357 -12.37 -20.10 22.59
C ALA A 357 -12.91 -20.97 23.74
N ARG A 358 -12.63 -22.28 23.70
CA ARG A 358 -12.96 -23.21 24.79
C ARG A 358 -12.26 -22.82 26.09
N ALA A 359 -10.99 -22.43 26.03
CA ALA A 359 -10.23 -22.05 27.21
C ALA A 359 -10.71 -20.73 27.82
N ILE A 360 -11.09 -19.74 26.99
CA ILE A 360 -11.75 -18.50 27.43
C ILE A 360 -13.10 -18.83 28.07
N TYR A 361 -13.91 -19.69 27.43
CA TYR A 361 -15.20 -20.10 27.95
C TYR A 361 -15.09 -20.77 29.33
N ILE A 362 -14.13 -21.69 29.50
CA ILE A 362 -13.96 -22.44 30.76
C ILE A 362 -13.27 -21.59 31.84
N ASN A 363 -12.16 -20.92 31.51
CA ASN A 363 -11.30 -20.30 32.53
C ASN A 363 -11.63 -18.82 32.78
N LEU A 364 -12.03 -18.07 31.73
CA LEU A 364 -12.30 -16.64 31.84
C LEU A 364 -13.79 -16.40 32.12
N MET A 365 -14.67 -17.04 31.35
CA MET A 365 -16.12 -16.90 31.44
C MET A 365 -16.77 -17.88 32.42
N GLN A 366 -15.98 -18.74 33.09
CA GLN A 366 -16.46 -19.70 34.09
C GLN A 366 -17.67 -20.54 33.62
N ARG A 367 -17.69 -20.92 32.34
CA ARG A 367 -18.78 -21.64 31.65
C ARG A 367 -20.11 -20.89 31.57
N THR A 368 -20.08 -19.56 31.64
CA THR A 368 -21.24 -18.70 31.46
C THR A 368 -20.95 -17.67 30.39
N VAL A 369 -21.60 -17.77 29.22
CA VAL A 369 -21.51 -16.70 28.22
C VAL A 369 -22.48 -15.59 28.64
N PRO A 370 -22.02 -14.36 28.90
CA PRO A 370 -22.91 -13.25 29.13
C PRO A 370 -23.84 -13.10 27.92
N ARG A 371 -25.15 -12.95 28.13
CA ARG A 371 -26.12 -12.75 27.02
C ARG A 371 -25.67 -11.64 26.05
N MET A 372 -25.04 -10.60 26.59
CA MET A 372 -24.46 -9.49 25.84
C MET A 372 -23.32 -9.89 24.90
N ALA A 373 -22.44 -10.83 25.31
CA ALA A 373 -21.35 -11.29 24.45
C ALA A 373 -21.91 -12.02 23.21
N GLY A 374 -22.97 -12.82 23.40
CA GLY A 374 -23.68 -13.45 22.29
C GLY A 374 -24.33 -12.44 21.34
N GLN A 375 -24.92 -11.36 21.87
CA GLN A 375 -25.49 -10.27 21.06
C GLN A 375 -24.43 -9.49 20.29
N ILE A 376 -23.29 -9.17 20.91
CA ILE A 376 -22.17 -8.50 20.24
C ILE A 376 -21.67 -9.36 19.08
N VAL A 377 -21.42 -10.66 19.32
CA VAL A 377 -20.98 -11.58 18.26
C VAL A 377 -22.00 -11.67 17.13
N PHE A 378 -23.29 -11.77 17.45
CA PHE A 378 -24.35 -11.80 16.44
C PHE A 378 -24.38 -10.52 15.59
N ILE A 379 -24.32 -9.34 16.22
CA ILE A 379 -24.30 -8.05 15.52
C ILE A 379 -23.06 -7.95 14.64
N LEU A 380 -21.88 -8.34 15.13
CA LEU A 380 -20.65 -8.29 14.34
C LEU A 380 -20.72 -9.21 13.12
N VAL A 381 -21.23 -10.43 13.27
CA VAL A 381 -21.42 -11.36 12.15
C VAL A 381 -22.43 -10.80 11.16
N ALA A 382 -23.57 -10.27 11.63
CA ALA A 382 -24.60 -9.70 10.77
C ALA A 382 -24.09 -8.48 9.99
N VAL A 383 -23.38 -7.56 10.65
CA VAL A 383 -22.78 -6.37 10.02
C VAL A 383 -21.70 -6.79 9.02
N SER A 384 -20.83 -7.74 9.37
CA SER A 384 -19.77 -8.22 8.46
C SER A 384 -20.36 -8.87 7.21
N LEU A 385 -21.38 -9.73 7.37
CA LEU A 385 -22.05 -10.39 6.26
C LEU A 385 -22.76 -9.36 5.36
N THR A 386 -23.47 -8.41 5.97
CA THR A 386 -24.16 -7.34 5.25
C THR A 386 -23.17 -6.47 4.48
N ALA A 387 -22.07 -6.07 5.13
CA ALA A 387 -21.02 -5.28 4.50
C ALA A 387 -20.37 -6.03 3.34
N ALA A 388 -20.05 -7.32 3.51
CA ALA A 388 -19.46 -8.13 2.43
C ALA A 388 -20.41 -8.24 1.22
N VAL A 389 -21.70 -8.51 1.46
CA VAL A 389 -22.71 -8.61 0.39
C VAL A 389 -22.89 -7.26 -0.31
N VAL A 390 -23.07 -6.18 0.45
CA VAL A 390 -23.25 -4.84 -0.11
C VAL A 390 -22.02 -4.40 -0.88
N SER A 391 -20.82 -4.55 -0.31
CA SER A 391 -19.57 -4.17 -0.98
C SER A 391 -19.35 -4.96 -2.26
N ASN A 392 -19.58 -6.28 -2.26
CA ASN A 392 -19.46 -7.10 -3.48
C ASN A 392 -20.50 -6.67 -4.53
N MET A 393 -21.75 -6.43 -4.12
CA MET A 393 -22.81 -5.99 -5.03
C MET A 393 -22.53 -4.60 -5.61
N VAL A 394 -22.06 -3.65 -4.80
CA VAL A 394 -21.74 -2.30 -5.25
C VAL A 394 -20.51 -2.32 -6.16
N LEU A 395 -19.45 -3.02 -5.76
CA LEU A 395 -18.21 -3.10 -6.54
C LEU A 395 -18.49 -3.68 -7.92
N ASN A 396 -19.09 -4.87 -8.01
CA ASN A 396 -19.35 -5.51 -9.30
C ASN A 396 -20.28 -4.66 -10.17
N ASN A 397 -21.34 -4.07 -9.60
CA ASN A 397 -22.21 -3.17 -10.35
C ASN A 397 -21.49 -1.90 -10.84
N MET A 398 -20.56 -1.34 -10.06
CA MET A 398 -19.78 -0.18 -10.50
C MET A 398 -18.79 -0.57 -11.59
N LEU A 399 -18.11 -1.70 -11.45
CA LEU A 399 -17.20 -2.23 -12.45
C LEU A 399 -17.92 -2.44 -13.78
N ASP A 400 -19.04 -3.18 -13.77
CA ASP A 400 -19.83 -3.44 -14.98
C ASP A 400 -20.30 -2.13 -15.64
N ARG A 401 -20.75 -1.15 -14.84
CA ARG A 401 -21.18 0.16 -15.37
C ARG A 401 -20.02 0.97 -15.95
N TYR A 402 -18.87 0.94 -15.30
CA TYR A 402 -17.68 1.65 -15.75
C TYR A 402 -17.18 1.04 -17.06
N GLU A 403 -17.05 -0.28 -17.12
CA GLU A 403 -16.65 -1.02 -18.31
C GLU A 403 -17.61 -0.77 -19.48
N GLN A 404 -18.93 -0.82 -19.25
CA GLN A 404 -19.91 -0.46 -20.28
C GLN A 404 -19.77 1.00 -20.73
N LYS A 405 -19.44 1.92 -19.82
CA LYS A 405 -19.24 3.33 -20.16
C LYS A 405 -17.98 3.53 -21.01
N VAL A 406 -16.88 2.85 -20.68
CA VAL A 406 -15.65 2.85 -21.47
C VAL A 406 -15.91 2.28 -22.86
N MET A 407 -16.52 1.09 -22.96
CA MET A 407 -16.89 0.48 -24.25
C MET A 407 -17.80 1.37 -25.09
N HIS A 408 -18.78 2.05 -24.46
CA HIS A 408 -19.66 2.96 -25.17
C HIS A 408 -18.91 4.19 -25.71
N ASN A 409 -17.97 4.74 -24.93
CA ASN A 409 -17.12 5.84 -25.40
C ASN A 409 -16.23 5.37 -26.57
N LEU A 410 -15.56 4.22 -26.44
CA LEU A 410 -14.73 3.66 -27.52
C LEU A 410 -15.54 3.37 -28.79
N SER A 411 -16.79 2.95 -28.67
CA SER A 411 -17.71 2.78 -29.81
C SER A 411 -18.03 4.10 -30.50
N GLN A 412 -18.16 5.20 -29.75
CA GLN A 412 -18.33 6.54 -30.33
C GLN A 412 -17.06 6.98 -31.06
N ASP A 413 -15.89 6.70 -30.49
CA ASP A 413 -14.59 7.04 -31.08
C ASP A 413 -14.37 6.30 -32.41
N VAL A 414 -14.64 4.98 -32.45
CA VAL A 414 -14.59 4.18 -33.68
C VAL A 414 -15.59 4.68 -34.73
N GLN A 415 -16.81 5.05 -34.32
CA GLN A 415 -17.81 5.58 -35.23
C GLN A 415 -17.38 6.93 -35.84
N LEU A 416 -16.67 7.77 -35.07
CA LEU A 416 -16.11 9.03 -35.54
C LEU A 416 -14.88 8.81 -36.44
N ALA A 417 -14.03 7.84 -36.11
CA ALA A 417 -12.85 7.48 -36.88
C ALA A 417 -13.20 7.18 -38.35
N ALA A 418 -14.31 6.48 -38.61
CA ALA A 418 -14.81 6.21 -39.96
C ALA A 418 -15.06 7.47 -40.82
N SER A 419 -15.23 8.66 -40.20
CA SER A 419 -15.39 9.94 -40.91
C SER A 419 -14.11 10.76 -41.04
N ILE A 420 -13.06 10.40 -40.30
CA ILE A 420 -11.78 11.13 -40.22
C ILE A 420 -10.73 10.47 -41.12
N PHE A 421 -10.68 9.14 -41.12
CA PHE A 421 -9.70 8.38 -41.89
C PHE A 421 -10.02 8.37 -43.38
N ASP A 422 -8.99 8.56 -44.20
CA ASP A 422 -9.09 8.52 -45.66
C ASP A 422 -8.94 7.07 -46.16
N GLY A 423 -10.06 6.36 -46.30
CA GLY A 423 -10.05 4.97 -46.73
C GLY A 423 -9.44 4.73 -48.12
N ASP A 424 -9.49 5.70 -49.04
CA ASP A 424 -8.88 5.55 -50.37
C ASP A 424 -7.34 5.45 -50.26
N LYS A 425 -6.74 6.17 -49.31
CA LYS A 425 -5.29 6.07 -49.01
C LYS A 425 -4.94 4.72 -48.39
N ILE A 426 -5.73 4.27 -47.41
CA ILE A 426 -5.51 2.99 -46.71
C ILE A 426 -5.63 1.82 -47.69
N GLN A 427 -6.59 1.90 -48.63
CA GLN A 427 -6.79 0.89 -49.65
C GLN A 427 -5.53 0.68 -50.52
N ARG A 428 -4.81 1.76 -50.87
CA ARG A 428 -3.58 1.69 -51.71
C ARG A 428 -2.37 1.07 -51.02
N ILE A 429 -2.40 0.87 -49.70
CA ILE A 429 -1.32 0.25 -48.94
C ILE A 429 -1.54 -1.27 -48.94
N GLU A 430 -0.88 -2.01 -49.83
CA GLU A 430 -1.05 -3.45 -50.05
C GLU A 430 0.26 -4.24 -49.91
N ARG A 431 1.42 -3.57 -49.87
CA ARG A 431 2.74 -4.19 -49.87
C ARG A 431 3.64 -3.63 -48.78
N LEU A 432 4.51 -4.48 -48.23
CA LEU A 432 5.43 -4.13 -47.15
C LEU A 432 6.41 -2.99 -47.51
N ASP A 433 6.84 -2.88 -48.78
CA ASP A 433 7.75 -1.82 -49.23
C ASP A 433 7.12 -0.42 -49.25
N GLN A 434 5.79 -0.34 -49.14
CA GLN A 434 5.05 0.92 -49.02
C GLN A 434 5.07 1.49 -47.60
N PHE A 435 5.66 0.81 -46.62
CA PHE A 435 5.89 1.36 -45.28
C PHE A 435 6.62 2.72 -45.37
N MET A 436 6.11 3.73 -44.67
CA MET A 436 6.58 5.13 -44.70
C MET A 436 6.49 5.84 -46.07
N ASN A 437 5.65 5.36 -47.00
CA ASN A 437 5.30 6.13 -48.19
C ASN A 437 4.30 7.26 -47.85
N GLU A 438 3.90 8.05 -48.85
CA GLU A 438 2.97 9.17 -48.67
C GLU A 438 1.61 8.75 -48.08
N ASP A 439 1.02 7.66 -48.58
CA ASP A 439 -0.28 7.16 -48.11
C ASP A 439 -0.18 6.63 -46.66
N TYR A 440 0.89 5.90 -46.32
CA TYR A 440 1.17 5.38 -44.97
C TYR A 440 1.36 6.53 -43.98
N ASN A 441 2.23 7.49 -44.29
CA ASN A 441 2.48 8.63 -43.41
C ASN A 441 1.23 9.50 -43.24
N SER A 442 0.44 9.69 -44.30
CA SER A 442 -0.84 10.41 -44.19
C SER A 442 -1.83 9.69 -43.27
N THR A 443 -1.89 8.37 -43.31
CA THR A 443 -2.78 7.57 -42.45
C THR A 443 -2.28 7.59 -41.01
N ARG A 444 -0.96 7.42 -40.81
CA ARG A 444 -0.30 7.52 -39.51
C ARG A 444 -0.56 8.90 -38.88
N ASP A 445 -0.38 9.99 -39.61
CA ASP A 445 -0.65 11.33 -39.13
C ASP A 445 -2.13 11.55 -38.74
N GLN A 446 -3.07 10.91 -39.45
CA GLN A 446 -4.49 10.94 -39.08
C GLN A 446 -4.73 10.21 -37.75
N LEU A 447 -4.09 9.05 -37.55
CA LEU A 447 -4.17 8.30 -36.28
C LEU A 447 -3.59 9.11 -35.12
N TYR A 448 -2.44 9.76 -35.31
CA TYR A 448 -1.84 10.60 -34.28
C TYR A 448 -2.71 11.81 -33.92
N LYS A 449 -3.27 12.49 -34.93
CA LYS A 449 -4.16 13.64 -34.72
C LYS A 449 -5.50 13.25 -34.11
N PHE A 450 -6.00 12.03 -34.36
CA PHE A 450 -7.22 11.54 -33.76
C PHE A 450 -7.13 11.56 -32.22
N PHE A 451 -5.98 11.17 -31.68
CA PHE A 451 -5.69 11.24 -30.25
C PHE A 451 -5.07 12.57 -29.81
N ASN A 452 -5.13 13.63 -30.62
CA ASN A 452 -4.48 14.91 -30.32
C ASN A 452 -3.02 14.75 -29.85
N ASN A 453 -2.27 13.83 -30.46
CA ASN A 453 -0.91 13.44 -30.07
C ASN A 453 -0.73 13.04 -28.59
N ASN A 454 -1.81 12.56 -27.95
CA ASN A 454 -1.89 12.21 -26.53
C ASN A 454 -1.57 13.39 -25.59
N GLU A 455 -1.91 14.62 -25.99
CA GLU A 455 -1.68 15.83 -25.18
C GLU A 455 -2.78 16.09 -24.14
N ASP A 456 -3.90 15.34 -24.18
CA ASP A 456 -5.04 15.56 -23.30
C ASP A 456 -5.17 14.52 -22.18
N PRO A 457 -5.65 14.89 -20.98
CA PRO A 457 -5.84 13.91 -19.90
C PRO A 457 -6.85 12.79 -20.22
N TRP A 458 -7.80 13.00 -21.14
CA TRP A 458 -8.88 12.04 -21.42
C TRP A 458 -8.46 10.89 -22.33
N ASN A 459 -7.41 11.08 -23.15
CA ASN A 459 -6.87 10.04 -24.02
C ASN A 459 -5.65 9.34 -23.41
N SER A 460 -5.24 9.75 -22.21
CA SER A 460 -4.19 9.06 -21.46
C SER A 460 -4.55 7.58 -21.26
N GLY A 461 -3.72 6.69 -21.79
CA GLY A 461 -3.89 5.24 -21.73
C GLY A 461 -4.71 4.63 -22.88
N GLN A 462 -5.25 5.45 -23.78
CA GLN A 462 -5.91 4.98 -24.99
C GLN A 462 -4.90 4.68 -26.10
N TYR A 463 -5.23 3.71 -26.95
CA TYR A 463 -4.47 3.40 -28.14
C TYR A 463 -5.42 3.15 -29.32
N GLY A 464 -4.87 3.25 -30.53
CA GLY A 464 -5.57 2.88 -31.75
C GLY A 464 -4.74 1.98 -32.65
N VAL A 465 -5.44 1.12 -33.38
CA VAL A 465 -4.85 0.19 -34.35
C VAL A 465 -5.66 0.22 -35.63
N ILE A 466 -4.99 0.15 -36.78
CA ILE A 466 -5.65 -0.03 -38.07
C ILE A 466 -5.37 -1.43 -38.58
N TYR A 467 -6.41 -2.18 -38.90
CA TYR A 467 -6.33 -3.52 -39.47
C TYR A 467 -6.75 -3.53 -40.94
N LYS A 468 -6.19 -4.46 -41.69
CA LYS A 468 -6.56 -4.76 -43.08
C LYS A 468 -6.72 -6.26 -43.26
N VAL A 469 -7.67 -6.65 -44.12
CA VAL A 469 -7.88 -8.05 -44.47
C VAL A 469 -7.29 -8.30 -45.85
N LEU A 470 -6.41 -9.30 -45.97
CA LEU A 470 -5.81 -9.75 -47.22
C LEU A 470 -5.82 -11.28 -47.25
N ASP A 471 -6.28 -11.87 -48.36
CA ASP A 471 -6.32 -13.33 -48.55
C ASP A 471 -6.96 -14.11 -47.37
N ASN A 472 -8.08 -13.60 -46.85
CA ASN A 472 -8.80 -14.17 -45.69
C ASN A 472 -7.97 -14.18 -44.38
N LYS A 473 -7.01 -13.26 -44.25
CA LYS A 473 -6.18 -13.08 -43.05
C LYS A 473 -6.22 -11.63 -42.59
N VAL A 474 -6.16 -11.43 -41.28
CA VAL A 474 -6.13 -10.11 -40.65
C VAL A 474 -4.69 -9.69 -40.43
N TYR A 475 -4.40 -8.45 -40.79
CA TYR A 475 -3.11 -7.83 -40.62
C TYR A 475 -3.27 -6.48 -39.93
N ALA A 476 -2.53 -6.23 -38.86
CA ALA A 476 -2.38 -4.89 -38.33
C ALA A 476 -1.44 -4.09 -39.25
N LEU A 477 -1.94 -2.96 -39.75
CA LEU A 477 -1.23 -2.06 -40.62
C LEU A 477 -0.35 -1.08 -39.83
N MET A 478 -0.83 -0.61 -38.69
CA MET A 478 -0.10 0.26 -37.78
C MET A 478 -0.74 0.28 -36.40
N PHE A 479 0.11 0.41 -35.37
CA PHE A 479 -0.29 0.73 -34.00
C PHE A 479 0.06 2.19 -33.72
N TYR A 480 -0.73 2.84 -32.86
CA TYR A 480 -0.51 4.21 -32.45
C TYR A 480 0.88 4.47 -31.84
N ASP A 481 1.48 3.47 -31.17
CA ASP A 481 2.79 3.57 -30.54
C ASP A 481 3.98 3.22 -31.46
N ASP A 482 3.71 2.93 -32.73
CA ASP A 482 4.67 2.43 -33.71
C ASP A 482 5.45 1.16 -33.28
N SER A 483 4.90 0.33 -32.39
CA SER A 483 5.56 -0.91 -31.96
C SER A 483 5.69 -1.97 -33.06
N ILE A 484 4.78 -1.95 -34.03
CA ILE A 484 4.74 -2.94 -35.13
C ILE A 484 5.08 -2.37 -36.52
N GLY A 485 5.37 -3.26 -37.46
CA GLY A 485 5.49 -2.99 -38.89
C GLY A 485 4.16 -2.95 -39.63
N ALA A 486 4.20 -2.53 -40.90
CA ALA A 486 3.05 -2.74 -41.78
C ALA A 486 2.83 -4.25 -41.99
N PHE A 487 1.56 -4.65 -42.04
CA PHE A 487 1.14 -6.04 -42.25
C PHE A 487 1.57 -7.02 -41.14
N TYR A 488 1.59 -6.60 -39.88
CA TYR A 488 1.80 -7.54 -38.77
C TYR A 488 0.62 -8.53 -38.71
N PRO A 489 0.84 -9.86 -38.87
CA PRO A 489 -0.25 -10.81 -38.90
C PRO A 489 -0.94 -10.91 -37.55
N ILE A 490 -2.26 -11.00 -37.57
CA ILE A 490 -3.07 -11.34 -36.40
C ILE A 490 -3.59 -12.75 -36.64
N ASP A 491 -3.04 -13.72 -35.91
CA ASP A 491 -3.33 -15.15 -36.13
C ASP A 491 -4.67 -15.56 -35.50
N PHE A 492 -5.76 -15.19 -36.17
CA PHE A 492 -7.10 -15.71 -35.92
C PHE A 492 -7.69 -16.31 -37.19
N ASP A 493 -8.54 -17.33 -37.04
CA ASP A 493 -9.50 -17.73 -38.07
C ASP A 493 -10.40 -16.55 -38.43
N TYR A 494 -10.17 -15.94 -39.60
CA TYR A 494 -10.91 -14.76 -40.01
C TYR A 494 -12.42 -14.98 -39.98
N GLU A 495 -12.92 -16.06 -40.57
CA GLU A 495 -14.36 -16.32 -40.72
C GLU A 495 -15.07 -16.52 -39.37
N ASN A 496 -14.34 -17.05 -38.37
CA ASN A 496 -14.84 -17.28 -37.02
C ASN A 496 -14.42 -16.19 -36.01
N SER A 497 -13.67 -15.18 -36.45
CA SER A 497 -13.19 -14.08 -35.60
C SER A 497 -14.18 -12.93 -35.49
N ILE A 498 -13.90 -12.03 -34.55
CA ILE A 498 -14.62 -10.75 -34.43
C ILE A 498 -14.43 -9.80 -35.61
N TYR A 499 -13.42 -10.03 -36.45
CA TYR A 499 -13.09 -9.15 -37.57
C TYR A 499 -14.01 -9.35 -38.76
N PHE A 500 -14.52 -10.57 -38.99
CA PHE A 500 -15.46 -10.86 -40.08
C PHE A 500 -16.74 -10.02 -40.04
N PRO A 501 -17.53 -9.99 -38.94
CA PRO A 501 -18.72 -9.14 -38.89
C PRO A 501 -18.41 -7.64 -38.98
N VAL A 502 -17.21 -7.22 -38.59
CA VAL A 502 -16.79 -5.82 -38.72
C VAL A 502 -16.49 -5.47 -40.18
N TYR A 503 -15.64 -6.26 -40.84
CA TYR A 503 -15.18 -5.98 -42.19
C TYR A 503 -16.27 -6.26 -43.24
N ASP A 504 -16.86 -7.46 -43.22
CA ASP A 504 -17.84 -7.91 -44.24
C ASP A 504 -19.25 -7.39 -44.00
N GLN A 505 -19.63 -7.12 -42.74
CA GLN A 505 -21.00 -6.72 -42.39
C GLN A 505 -21.09 -5.28 -41.86
N GLY A 506 -19.96 -4.59 -41.69
CA GLY A 506 -19.92 -3.20 -41.23
C GLY A 506 -20.36 -3.01 -39.77
N GLN A 507 -20.28 -4.05 -38.94
CA GLN A 507 -20.70 -3.97 -37.54
C GLN A 507 -19.62 -3.35 -36.66
N ILE A 508 -20.02 -2.71 -35.55
CA ILE A 508 -19.10 -2.29 -34.49
C ILE A 508 -19.15 -3.34 -33.39
N ILE A 509 -17.99 -3.91 -33.04
CA ILE A 509 -17.87 -4.98 -32.05
C ILE A 509 -16.98 -4.52 -30.90
N THR A 510 -17.43 -4.75 -29.67
CA THR A 510 -16.69 -4.44 -28.44
C THR A 510 -16.18 -5.75 -27.82
N GLN A 511 -14.92 -5.80 -27.40
CA GLN A 511 -14.31 -7.01 -26.83
C GLN A 511 -13.41 -6.70 -25.64
N LYS A 512 -13.34 -7.64 -24.70
CA LYS A 512 -12.24 -7.72 -23.73
C LYS A 512 -11.43 -8.96 -24.04
N ASP A 513 -10.11 -8.81 -24.05
CA ASP A 513 -9.22 -9.92 -24.36
C ASP A 513 -7.90 -9.80 -23.60
N SER A 514 -7.12 -10.88 -23.56
CA SER A 514 -5.79 -10.90 -22.96
C SER A 514 -4.82 -11.58 -23.91
N ASP A 515 -3.69 -10.95 -24.22
CA ASP A 515 -2.68 -11.48 -25.13
C ASP A 515 -1.28 -11.46 -24.49
N ALA A 516 -0.23 -11.67 -25.29
CA ALA A 516 1.17 -11.67 -24.86
C ALA A 516 1.66 -10.32 -24.29
N ASP A 517 0.97 -9.22 -24.55
CA ASP A 517 1.39 -7.87 -24.20
C ASP A 517 0.57 -7.27 -23.06
N GLY A 518 -0.70 -7.68 -22.90
CA GLY A 518 -1.52 -7.13 -21.84
C GLY A 518 -2.94 -7.68 -21.73
N ASP A 519 -3.75 -6.92 -20.99
CA ASP A 519 -5.18 -7.13 -20.84
C ASP A 519 -5.89 -5.92 -21.45
N TRP A 520 -6.83 -6.17 -22.36
CA TRP A 520 -7.35 -5.14 -23.25
C TRP A 520 -8.87 -5.01 -23.13
N MET A 521 -9.32 -3.78 -23.32
CA MET A 521 -10.71 -3.41 -23.50
C MET A 521 -10.79 -2.52 -24.73
N TYR A 522 -11.38 -3.03 -25.81
CA TYR A 522 -11.33 -2.34 -27.09
C TYR A 522 -12.62 -2.49 -27.90
N THR A 523 -12.77 -1.61 -28.88
CA THR A 523 -13.86 -1.63 -29.86
C THR A 523 -13.26 -1.57 -31.26
N VAL A 524 -13.78 -2.42 -32.16
CA VAL A 524 -13.37 -2.47 -33.56
C VAL A 524 -14.54 -2.06 -34.45
N GLY A 525 -14.28 -1.26 -35.49
CA GLY A 525 -15.28 -0.87 -36.48
C GLY A 525 -14.70 -0.65 -37.87
N PRO A 526 -15.55 -0.58 -38.90
CA PRO A 526 -15.14 -0.49 -40.30
C PRO A 526 -14.66 0.92 -40.70
N LEU A 527 -13.68 0.96 -41.59
CA LEU A 527 -13.26 2.16 -42.33
C LEU A 527 -13.65 2.01 -43.80
N TYR A 528 -14.21 3.08 -44.36
CA TYR A 528 -14.79 3.08 -45.70
C TYR A 528 -13.97 3.91 -46.69
N ASN A 529 -13.90 3.46 -47.93
CA ASN A 529 -13.39 4.27 -49.04
C ASN A 529 -14.46 5.25 -49.56
N SER A 530 -14.09 6.10 -50.54
CA SER A 530 -15.02 7.10 -51.10
C SER A 530 -16.24 6.49 -51.82
N SER A 531 -16.20 5.21 -52.16
CA SER A 531 -17.31 4.45 -52.75
C SER A 531 -18.24 3.79 -51.72
N GLY A 532 -17.89 3.84 -50.44
CA GLY A 532 -18.65 3.24 -49.33
C GLY A 532 -18.34 1.76 -49.08
N GLU A 533 -17.26 1.22 -49.66
CA GLU A 533 -16.80 -0.15 -49.42
C GLU A 533 -15.88 -0.18 -48.19
N THR A 534 -15.99 -1.22 -47.36
CA THR A 534 -15.08 -1.46 -46.24
C THR A 534 -13.71 -1.85 -46.78
N VAL A 535 -12.67 -1.09 -46.40
CA VAL A 535 -11.28 -1.30 -46.89
C VAL A 535 -10.29 -1.59 -45.77
N ALA A 536 -10.68 -1.29 -44.53
CA ALA A 536 -9.91 -1.50 -43.32
C ALA A 536 -10.84 -1.51 -42.11
N MET A 537 -10.27 -1.79 -40.95
CA MET A 537 -10.94 -1.64 -39.66
C MET A 537 -10.07 -0.79 -38.76
N VAL A 538 -10.70 -0.11 -37.81
CA VAL A 538 -10.03 0.63 -36.76
C VAL A 538 -10.45 0.08 -35.41
N GLU A 539 -9.45 -0.16 -34.56
CA GLU A 539 -9.63 -0.47 -33.16
C GLU A 539 -9.26 0.74 -32.33
N MET A 540 -10.11 1.04 -31.34
CA MET A 540 -9.80 1.97 -30.26
C MET A 540 -9.92 1.20 -28.94
N GLY A 541 -8.86 1.28 -28.12
CA GLY A 541 -8.79 0.48 -26.90
C GLY A 541 -8.05 1.17 -25.76
N THR A 542 -8.10 0.53 -24.60
CA THR A 542 -7.36 0.92 -23.39
C THR A 542 -6.84 -0.31 -22.68
N ASP A 543 -5.71 -0.14 -21.98
CA ASP A 543 -5.13 -1.18 -21.12
C ASP A 543 -5.92 -1.31 -19.80
N LEU A 544 -6.18 -2.55 -19.36
CA LEU A 544 -6.93 -2.83 -18.14
C LEU A 544 -6.08 -2.94 -16.88
N PHE A 545 -4.76 -2.90 -16.98
CA PHE A 545 -3.85 -3.11 -15.86
C PHE A 545 -4.01 -2.04 -14.79
N GLY A 546 -3.93 -0.75 -15.16
CA GLY A 546 -4.07 0.37 -14.21
C GLY A 546 -5.40 0.30 -13.45
N PHE A 547 -6.47 0.01 -14.19
CA PHE A 547 -7.80 -0.21 -13.64
C PHE A 547 -7.86 -1.39 -12.66
N LYS A 548 -7.29 -2.55 -13.00
CA LYS A 548 -7.23 -3.72 -12.11
C LYS A 548 -6.45 -3.41 -10.83
N GLU A 549 -5.37 -2.62 -10.91
CA GLU A 549 -4.57 -2.22 -9.75
C GLU A 549 -5.35 -1.29 -8.81
N GLU A 550 -6.00 -0.26 -9.34
CA GLU A 550 -6.84 0.65 -8.56
C GLU A 550 -8.00 -0.08 -7.88
N ASN A 551 -8.65 -1.02 -8.59
CA ASN A 551 -9.70 -1.83 -8.02
C ASN A 551 -9.23 -2.69 -6.84
N LYS A 552 -8.02 -3.26 -6.93
CA LYS A 552 -7.43 -4.02 -5.82
C LYS A 552 -7.15 -3.12 -4.60
N LYS A 553 -6.67 -1.89 -4.82
CA LYS A 553 -6.49 -0.89 -3.75
C LYS A 553 -7.83 -0.51 -3.12
N LEU A 554 -8.86 -0.28 -3.93
CA LEU A 554 -10.22 0.03 -3.47
C LEU A 554 -10.80 -1.10 -2.59
N ILE A 555 -10.73 -2.36 -3.05
CA ILE A 555 -11.19 -3.52 -2.28
C ILE A 555 -10.45 -3.61 -0.94
N THR A 556 -9.13 -3.44 -0.95
CA THR A 556 -8.31 -3.48 0.26
C THR A 556 -8.74 -2.39 1.25
N ASN A 557 -8.97 -1.17 0.77
CA ASN A 557 -9.44 -0.06 1.60
C ASN A 557 -10.83 -0.33 2.20
N ILE A 558 -11.78 -0.86 1.41
CA ILE A 558 -13.12 -1.25 1.87
C ILE A 558 -13.04 -2.30 2.98
N ILE A 559 -12.21 -3.34 2.83
CA ILE A 559 -12.03 -4.38 3.84
C ILE A 559 -11.53 -3.77 5.15
N LEU A 560 -10.54 -2.88 5.07
CA LEU A 560 -9.99 -2.21 6.24
C LEU A 560 -10.99 -1.24 6.89
N ASP A 561 -11.84 -0.56 6.11
CA ASP A 561 -12.91 0.30 6.65
C ASP A 561 -13.96 -0.53 7.39
N VAL A 562 -14.38 -1.65 6.81
CA VAL A 562 -15.31 -2.59 7.47
C VAL A 562 -14.70 -3.11 8.78
N ALA A 563 -13.43 -3.51 8.78
CA ALA A 563 -12.73 -3.95 10.00
C ALA A 563 -12.69 -2.84 11.06
N THR A 564 -12.42 -1.60 10.64
CA THR A 564 -12.39 -0.42 11.51
C THR A 564 -13.76 -0.16 12.13
N ILE A 565 -14.82 -0.18 11.32
CA ILE A 565 -16.22 -0.02 11.78
C ILE A 565 -16.59 -1.10 12.78
N LEU A 566 -16.18 -2.35 12.55
CA LEU A 566 -16.44 -3.45 13.49
C LEU A 566 -15.77 -3.21 14.85
N VAL A 567 -14.52 -2.73 14.88
CA VAL A 567 -13.84 -2.36 16.13
C VAL A 567 -14.57 -1.21 16.84
N VAL A 568 -14.98 -0.17 16.10
CA VAL A 568 -15.76 0.94 16.64
C VAL A 568 -17.11 0.45 17.21
N LEU A 569 -17.78 -0.46 16.51
CA LEU A 569 -19.02 -1.08 16.98
C LEU A 569 -18.81 -1.89 18.26
N ILE A 570 -17.68 -2.60 18.41
CA ILE A 570 -17.35 -3.29 19.67
C ILE A 570 -17.28 -2.29 20.82
N PHE A 571 -16.59 -1.16 20.65
CA PHE A 571 -16.51 -0.11 21.67
C PHE A 571 -17.88 0.48 21.98
N LEU A 572 -18.66 0.85 20.96
CA LEU A 572 -20.01 1.42 21.13
C LEU A 572 -20.96 0.44 21.83
N LEU A 573 -20.98 -0.82 21.42
CA LEU A 573 -21.82 -1.85 22.04
C LEU A 573 -21.39 -2.15 23.47
N THR A 574 -20.09 -2.13 23.74
CA THR A 574 -19.55 -2.31 25.11
C THR A 574 -19.97 -1.16 26.02
N GLU A 575 -19.80 0.09 25.58
CA GLU A 575 -20.17 1.26 26.40
C GLU A 575 -21.67 1.40 26.59
N THR A 576 -22.47 1.17 25.55
CA THR A 576 -23.95 1.18 25.67
C THR A 576 -24.44 0.08 26.61
N SER A 577 -23.85 -1.12 26.53
CA SER A 577 -24.13 -2.23 27.45
C SER A 577 -23.81 -1.87 28.90
N ILE A 578 -22.62 -1.31 29.16
CA ILE A 578 -22.20 -0.88 30.50
C ILE A 578 -23.14 0.22 31.03
N PHE A 579 -23.51 1.18 30.18
CA PHE A 579 -24.46 2.24 30.54
C PHE A 579 -25.84 1.68 30.92
N MET A 580 -26.41 0.76 30.14
CA MET A 580 -27.67 0.09 30.49
C MET A 580 -27.56 -0.73 31.78
N GLY A 581 -26.41 -1.37 32.02
CA GLY A 581 -26.10 -2.07 33.26
C GLY A 581 -26.13 -1.14 34.48
N ILE A 582 -25.51 0.05 34.36
CA ILE A 582 -25.51 1.07 35.42
C ILE A 582 -26.93 1.58 35.69
N LEU A 583 -27.71 1.90 34.64
CA LEU A 583 -29.09 2.38 34.77
C LEU A 583 -30.03 1.34 35.42
N SER A 584 -29.94 0.08 34.99
CA SER A 584 -30.76 -1.01 35.53
C SER A 584 -30.38 -1.34 36.98
N GLY A 585 -29.08 -1.33 37.30
CA GLY A 585 -28.59 -1.47 38.68
C GLY A 585 -29.07 -0.35 39.60
N ARG A 586 -29.12 0.88 39.09
CA ARG A 586 -29.66 2.05 39.80
C ARG A 586 -31.16 1.91 40.08
N LYS A 587 -31.94 1.48 39.08
CA LYS A 587 -33.39 1.21 39.24
C LYS A 587 -33.64 0.17 40.34
N ARG A 588 -32.90 -0.95 40.32
CA ARG A 588 -33.01 -2.00 41.35
C ARG A 588 -32.63 -1.51 42.74
N ARG A 589 -31.49 -0.83 42.91
CA ARG A 589 -31.09 -0.29 44.23
C ARG A 589 -32.10 0.71 44.77
N ARG A 590 -32.71 1.53 43.90
CA ARG A 590 -33.75 2.49 44.26
C ARG A 590 -35.04 1.79 44.72
N GLU A 591 -35.45 0.74 44.02
CA GLU A 591 -36.62 -0.07 44.38
C GLU A 591 -36.39 -0.82 45.71
N SER A 592 -35.21 -1.40 45.92
CA SER A 592 -34.88 -2.13 47.15
C SER A 592 -34.70 -1.24 48.39
N ALA A 593 -34.23 0.01 48.22
CA ALA A 593 -33.95 0.90 49.35
C ALA A 593 -35.14 1.76 49.79
N GLY A 594 -36.27 1.76 49.06
CA GLY A 594 -37.43 2.62 49.36
C GLY A 594 -37.15 4.13 49.32
N LEU A 595 -35.94 4.54 48.88
CA LEU A 595 -35.46 5.90 48.91
C LEU A 595 -35.96 6.70 47.69
N LYS A 596 -36.66 7.80 47.95
CA LYS A 596 -36.90 8.87 46.98
C LYS A 596 -35.70 9.82 46.94
N GLY A 597 -34.51 9.33 46.57
CA GLY A 597 -33.29 10.15 46.52
C GLY A 597 -32.10 9.44 45.88
N LEU A 598 -31.03 10.19 45.58
CA LEU A 598 -29.77 9.67 45.05
C LEU A 598 -28.97 8.94 46.13
N ILE A 599 -28.41 7.78 45.78
CA ILE A 599 -27.52 7.02 46.67
C ILE A 599 -26.12 7.67 46.62
N PRO A 600 -25.48 7.98 47.76
CA PRO A 600 -24.09 8.45 47.79
C PRO A 600 -23.15 7.46 47.07
N GLY A 601 -22.38 7.93 46.08
CA GLY A 601 -21.47 7.10 45.26
C GLY A 601 -21.94 6.80 43.83
N ASP A 602 -23.21 7.04 43.47
CA ASP A 602 -23.72 6.85 42.10
C ASP A 602 -23.00 7.72 41.05
N GLY A 603 -22.46 8.88 41.46
CA GLY A 603 -21.73 9.80 40.58
C GLY A 603 -20.42 9.22 40.03
N ALA A 604 -19.71 8.44 40.83
CA ALA A 604 -18.45 7.79 40.44
C ALA A 604 -18.67 6.70 39.38
N TYR A 605 -19.83 6.02 39.40
CA TYR A 605 -20.16 5.01 38.38
C TYR A 605 -20.61 5.64 37.05
N MET A 606 -21.20 6.84 37.09
CA MET A 606 -21.71 7.54 35.91
C MET A 606 -20.64 8.39 35.19
N VAL A 607 -19.43 8.48 35.75
CA VAL A 607 -18.32 9.23 35.13
C VAL A 607 -17.84 8.59 33.82
N ARG A 608 -17.90 7.25 33.71
CA ARG A 608 -17.47 6.49 32.54
C ARG A 608 -18.22 6.86 31.25
N PRO A 609 -19.57 6.75 31.18
CA PRO A 609 -20.30 7.11 29.96
C PRO A 609 -20.19 8.60 29.63
N LEU A 610 -20.05 9.47 30.63
CA LEU A 610 -19.84 10.90 30.40
C LEU A 610 -18.45 11.18 29.81
N GLY A 611 -17.41 10.53 30.34
CA GLY A 611 -16.05 10.59 29.80
C GLY A 611 -16.00 10.06 28.36
N PHE A 612 -16.68 8.94 28.08
CA PHE A 612 -16.80 8.40 26.73
C PHE A 612 -17.37 9.43 25.74
N LEU A 613 -18.49 10.06 26.06
CA LEU A 613 -19.13 11.05 25.17
C LEU A 613 -18.24 12.28 24.93
N LEU A 614 -17.66 12.84 25.99
CA LEU A 614 -16.80 14.02 25.88
C LEU A 614 -15.55 13.74 25.04
N PHE A 615 -14.86 12.63 25.31
CA PHE A 615 -13.62 12.29 24.62
C PHE A 615 -13.88 11.80 23.19
N THR A 616 -15.02 11.18 22.91
CA THR A 616 -15.42 10.89 21.52
C THR A 616 -15.49 12.18 20.70
N GLY A 617 -16.18 13.22 21.19
CA GLY A 617 -16.26 14.49 20.50
C GLY A 617 -14.90 15.22 20.43
N SER A 618 -14.15 15.24 21.53
CA SER A 618 -12.89 16.00 21.62
C SER A 618 -11.77 15.40 20.75
N PHE A 619 -11.76 14.08 20.58
CA PHE A 619 -10.72 13.38 19.83
C PHE A 619 -11.07 13.13 18.35
N MET A 620 -12.28 13.48 17.90
CA MET A 620 -12.67 13.33 16.49
C MET A 620 -11.73 14.03 15.51
N SER A 621 -11.16 15.18 15.89
CA SER A 621 -10.27 15.94 15.02
C SER A 621 -8.78 15.66 15.20
N VAL A 622 -8.38 14.94 16.26
CA VAL A 622 -6.98 14.92 16.71
C VAL A 622 -6.02 14.40 15.64
N SER A 623 -6.40 13.37 14.88
CA SER A 623 -5.52 12.76 13.88
C SER A 623 -5.25 13.64 12.65
N PHE A 624 -6.11 14.63 12.35
CA PHE A 624 -5.99 15.45 11.14
C PHE A 624 -5.79 16.93 11.42
N ILE A 625 -5.67 17.38 12.67
CA ILE A 625 -5.35 18.80 12.97
C ILE A 625 -4.07 19.26 12.25
N PRO A 626 -2.94 18.50 12.24
CA PRO A 626 -1.75 18.93 11.50
C PRO A 626 -1.97 18.95 10.00
N VAL A 627 -2.73 17.99 9.48
CA VAL A 627 -3.06 17.86 8.06
C VAL A 627 -3.90 19.04 7.60
N LEU A 628 -4.95 19.40 8.33
CA LEU A 628 -5.75 20.59 8.04
C LEU A 628 -4.93 21.89 8.18
N MET A 629 -3.98 21.96 9.10
CA MET A 629 -3.10 23.12 9.22
C MET A 629 -2.18 23.28 8.00
N LYS A 630 -1.87 22.19 7.30
CA LYS A 630 -1.09 22.20 6.07
C LYS A 630 -1.88 22.84 4.93
N ASP A 631 -3.17 22.54 4.80
CA ASP A 631 -4.06 23.20 3.83
C ASP A 631 -4.18 24.71 4.09
N LEU A 632 -4.07 25.12 5.36
CA LEU A 632 -4.12 26.52 5.77
C LEU A 632 -2.73 27.19 5.84
N TYR A 633 -1.66 26.47 5.49
CA TYR A 633 -0.30 26.90 5.77
C TYR A 633 0.04 28.24 5.10
N GLN A 634 0.72 29.10 5.87
CA GLN A 634 1.43 30.26 5.37
C GLN A 634 2.78 30.36 6.10
N PRO A 635 3.82 30.94 5.47
CA PRO A 635 5.07 31.22 6.14
C PRO A 635 4.85 32.18 7.33
N VAL A 636 5.14 31.72 8.54
CA VAL A 636 4.91 32.46 9.79
C VAL A 636 6.23 32.62 10.53
N PHE A 637 6.64 33.87 10.81
CA PHE A 637 7.82 34.21 11.61
C PHE A 637 9.14 33.50 11.22
N ASN A 638 9.35 33.18 9.93
CA ASN A 638 10.47 32.36 9.45
C ASN A 638 10.61 31.01 10.19
N LEU A 639 9.51 30.49 10.75
CA LEU A 639 9.49 29.17 11.33
C LEU A 639 9.44 28.11 10.22
N PRO A 640 10.11 26.97 10.41
CA PRO A 640 9.99 25.82 9.52
C PRO A 640 8.52 25.39 9.38
N GLU A 641 8.12 24.96 8.19
CA GLU A 641 6.76 24.48 7.90
C GLU A 641 6.30 23.46 8.94
N SER A 642 7.13 22.43 9.20
CA SER A 642 6.85 21.41 10.22
C SER A 642 6.46 22.01 11.57
N VAL A 643 7.22 22.99 12.07
CA VAL A 643 6.92 23.65 13.35
C VAL A 643 5.57 24.37 13.31
N VAL A 644 5.23 25.03 12.19
CA VAL A 644 3.95 25.73 12.01
C VAL A 644 2.77 24.75 12.03
N LEU A 645 2.90 23.58 11.40
CA LEU A 645 1.87 22.53 11.42
C LEU A 645 1.55 22.03 12.85
N GLY A 646 2.52 22.12 13.76
CA GLY A 646 2.37 21.72 15.16
C GLY A 646 1.72 22.76 16.07
N LEU A 647 1.69 24.04 15.67
CA LEU A 647 1.22 25.15 16.52
C LEU A 647 -0.21 25.02 17.03
N PRO A 648 -1.21 24.55 16.25
CA PRO A 648 -2.58 24.42 16.75
C PRO A 648 -2.68 23.42 17.91
N ILE A 649 -1.96 22.30 17.85
CA ILE A 649 -1.89 21.31 18.93
C ILE A 649 -1.16 21.89 20.14
N SER A 650 -0.02 22.55 19.93
CA SER A 650 0.71 23.20 21.02
C SER A 650 -0.14 24.26 21.74
N ALA A 651 -0.87 25.09 21.00
CA ALA A 651 -1.76 26.11 21.56
C ALA A 651 -2.90 25.50 22.37
N GLU A 652 -3.48 24.40 21.89
CA GLU A 652 -4.48 23.62 22.61
C GLU A 652 -3.91 23.07 23.93
N MET A 653 -2.78 22.36 23.89
CA MET A 653 -2.15 21.76 25.08
C MET A 653 -1.76 22.81 26.12
N LEU A 654 -1.23 23.96 25.67
CA LEU A 654 -0.93 25.08 26.56
C LEU A 654 -2.19 25.58 27.29
N CYS A 655 -3.29 25.74 26.57
CA CYS A 655 -4.53 26.21 27.19
C CYS A 655 -5.15 25.15 28.11
N ILE A 656 -5.04 23.85 27.80
CA ILE A 656 -5.41 22.77 28.72
C ILE A 656 -4.60 22.90 30.02
N ALA A 657 -3.27 23.09 29.91
CA ALA A 657 -2.37 23.24 31.05
C ALA A 657 -2.77 24.43 31.95
N LEU A 658 -3.04 25.60 31.37
CA LEU A 658 -3.39 26.80 32.12
C LEU A 658 -4.79 26.72 32.76
N PHE A 659 -5.79 26.22 32.02
CA PHE A 659 -7.17 26.18 32.49
C PHE A 659 -7.47 24.99 33.41
N SER A 660 -6.67 23.92 33.37
CA SER A 660 -6.76 22.84 34.36
C SER A 660 -6.47 23.32 35.79
N VAL A 661 -5.48 24.21 35.96
CA VAL A 661 -5.20 24.86 37.26
C VAL A 661 -6.36 25.74 37.70
N LEU A 662 -6.91 26.54 36.77
CA LEU A 662 -8.07 27.40 37.03
C LEU A 662 -9.31 26.57 37.44
N ALA A 663 -9.51 25.42 36.80
CA ALA A 663 -10.62 24.51 37.08
C ALA A 663 -10.64 24.08 38.55
N GLY A 664 -9.48 23.75 39.13
CA GLY A 664 -9.36 23.37 40.55
C GLY A 664 -9.95 24.44 41.48
N TYR A 665 -9.53 25.70 41.31
CA TYR A 665 -10.08 26.82 42.09
C TYR A 665 -11.58 27.04 41.87
N MET A 666 -12.06 26.89 40.63
CA MET A 666 -13.47 27.05 40.31
C MET A 666 -14.34 25.93 40.90
N ILE A 667 -13.83 24.71 40.95
CA ILE A 667 -14.51 23.53 41.51
C ILE A 667 -14.67 23.70 43.01
N ASP A 668 -13.62 24.18 43.71
CA ASP A 668 -13.69 24.45 45.15
C ASP A 668 -14.79 25.49 45.48
N ALA A 669 -14.98 26.48 44.62
CA ALA A 669 -15.99 27.53 44.82
C ALA A 669 -17.42 27.13 44.40
N LYS A 670 -17.58 26.46 43.25
CA LYS A 670 -18.89 26.26 42.58
C LYS A 670 -19.33 24.79 42.48
N GLY A 671 -18.46 23.84 42.82
CA GLY A 671 -18.63 22.41 42.56
C GLY A 671 -18.30 22.01 41.13
N TRP A 672 -18.27 20.71 40.85
CA TRP A 672 -17.80 20.17 39.57
C TRP A 672 -18.75 20.51 38.38
N LYS A 673 -20.07 20.45 38.58
CA LYS A 673 -21.05 20.52 37.47
C LYS A 673 -21.04 21.88 36.72
N PRO A 674 -21.04 23.05 37.38
CA PRO A 674 -20.95 24.33 36.68
C PRO A 674 -19.64 24.51 35.92
N VAL A 675 -18.53 24.00 36.47
CA VAL A 675 -17.21 24.06 35.83
C VAL A 675 -17.19 23.18 34.59
N PHE A 676 -17.71 21.95 34.68
CA PHE A 676 -17.86 21.05 33.55
C PHE A 676 -18.69 21.67 32.42
N LEU A 677 -19.88 22.23 32.73
CA LEU A 677 -20.75 22.84 31.72
C LEU A 677 -20.10 24.08 31.08
N THR A 678 -19.38 24.88 31.85
CA THR A 678 -18.61 26.01 31.31
C THR A 678 -17.51 25.51 30.37
N GLY A 679 -16.77 24.47 30.77
CA GLY A 679 -15.74 23.84 29.95
C GLY A 679 -16.31 23.30 28.63
N VAL A 680 -17.43 22.57 28.68
CA VAL A 680 -18.12 22.04 27.49
C VAL A 680 -18.60 23.15 26.56
N LEU A 681 -19.11 24.26 27.08
CA LEU A 681 -19.51 25.40 26.26
C LEU A 681 -18.31 26.06 25.56
N VAL A 682 -17.21 26.27 26.28
CA VAL A 682 -15.98 26.86 25.73
C VAL A 682 -15.33 25.92 24.71
N LEU A 683 -15.29 24.62 25.01
CA LEU A 683 -14.84 23.59 24.08
C LEU A 683 -15.68 23.58 22.81
N GLY A 684 -17.02 23.57 22.96
CA GLY A 684 -17.94 23.64 21.83
C GLY A 684 -17.74 24.88 20.97
N ALA A 685 -17.49 26.05 21.57
CA ALA A 685 -17.19 27.28 20.84
C ALA A 685 -15.87 27.17 20.06
N GLY A 686 -14.81 26.64 20.67
CA GLY A 686 -13.53 26.38 20.00
C GLY A 686 -13.66 25.39 18.85
N THR A 687 -14.40 24.30 19.05
CA THR A 687 -14.70 23.29 18.02
C THR A 687 -15.52 23.88 16.87
N LEU A 688 -16.55 24.68 17.16
CA LEU A 688 -17.36 25.37 16.16
C LEU A 688 -16.51 26.32 15.30
N LEU A 689 -15.67 27.15 15.94
CA LEU A 689 -14.77 28.07 15.25
C LEU A 689 -13.73 27.31 14.40
N SER A 690 -13.26 26.15 14.88
CA SER A 690 -12.32 25.30 14.14
C SER A 690 -12.93 24.77 12.83
N GLY A 691 -14.23 24.47 12.81
CA GLY A 691 -14.93 24.04 11.59
C GLY A 691 -15.29 25.16 10.62
N LEU A 692 -15.42 26.40 11.10
CA LEU A 692 -15.81 27.56 10.27
C LEU A 692 -14.62 28.34 9.70
N THR A 693 -13.45 28.24 10.33
CA THR A 693 -12.28 29.05 9.96
C THR A 693 -11.57 28.51 8.72
N HIS A 694 -11.18 29.43 7.84
CA HIS A 694 -10.32 29.17 6.67
C HIS A 694 -9.01 29.98 6.76
N ASN A 695 -8.67 30.45 7.97
CA ASN A 695 -7.48 31.25 8.25
C ASN A 695 -6.65 30.56 9.34
N TRP A 696 -5.35 30.43 9.09
CA TRP A 696 -4.41 29.72 9.97
C TRP A 696 -4.35 30.28 11.40
N LEU A 697 -4.39 31.61 11.56
CA LEU A 697 -4.29 32.25 12.87
C LEU A 697 -5.59 32.07 13.67
N LEU A 698 -6.74 32.26 13.02
CA LEU A 698 -8.05 31.98 13.60
C LEU A 698 -8.17 30.50 13.99
N PHE A 699 -7.59 29.58 13.21
CA PHE A 699 -7.54 28.16 13.54
C PHE A 699 -6.72 27.87 14.81
N ILE A 700 -5.50 28.41 14.92
CA ILE A 700 -4.69 28.28 16.14
C ILE A 700 -5.44 28.84 17.36
N MET A 701 -6.09 30.00 17.24
CA MET A 701 -6.88 30.59 18.33
C MET A 701 -8.11 29.76 18.67
N ALA A 702 -8.78 29.17 17.69
CA ALA A 702 -9.90 28.26 17.91
C ALA A 702 -9.47 26.98 18.65
N ARG A 703 -8.28 26.42 18.33
CA ARG A 703 -7.67 25.30 19.06
C ARG A 703 -7.27 25.67 20.48
N ALA A 704 -6.72 26.86 20.69
CA ALA A 704 -6.45 27.39 22.03
C ALA A 704 -7.73 27.49 22.87
N LEU A 705 -8.82 28.00 22.28
CA LEU A 705 -10.12 28.09 22.96
C LEU A 705 -10.68 26.70 23.28
N ALA A 706 -10.58 25.75 22.36
CA ALA A 706 -10.97 24.37 22.60
C ALA A 706 -10.18 23.76 23.76
N GLY A 707 -8.86 24.00 23.80
CA GLY A 707 -7.99 23.56 24.89
C GLY A 707 -8.37 24.14 26.24
N ALA A 708 -8.72 25.43 26.30
CA ALA A 708 -9.23 26.06 27.53
C ALA A 708 -10.50 25.36 28.04
N GLY A 709 -11.43 25.03 27.14
CA GLY A 709 -12.65 24.29 27.47
C GLY A 709 -12.38 22.86 27.93
N SER A 710 -11.51 22.14 27.23
CA SER A 710 -11.05 20.79 27.60
C SER A 710 -10.40 20.76 28.98
N GLY A 711 -9.51 21.71 29.30
CA GLY A 711 -8.87 21.79 30.62
C GLY A 711 -9.87 21.93 31.77
N LEU A 712 -10.91 22.76 31.60
CA LEU A 712 -12.00 22.89 32.58
C LEU A 712 -12.83 21.60 32.71
N ALA A 713 -13.16 20.97 31.58
CA ALA A 713 -14.01 19.78 31.55
C ALA A 713 -13.32 18.53 32.10
N ILE A 714 -12.04 18.31 31.76
CA ILE A 714 -11.24 17.15 32.20
C ILE A 714 -11.09 17.15 33.72
N ILE A 715 -10.65 18.27 34.31
CA ILE A 715 -10.46 18.35 35.77
C ILE A 715 -11.78 18.24 36.52
N ALA A 716 -12.89 18.75 35.95
CA ALA A 716 -14.21 18.55 36.55
C ALA A 716 -14.66 17.08 36.52
N LEU A 717 -14.31 16.31 35.48
CA LEU A 717 -14.57 14.86 35.41
C LEU A 717 -13.71 14.07 36.39
N GLU A 718 -12.44 14.40 36.52
CA GLU A 718 -11.53 13.75 37.48
C GLU A 718 -11.97 14.01 38.91
N ASN A 719 -12.39 15.24 39.22
CA ASN A 719 -12.97 15.58 40.52
C ASN A 719 -14.25 14.76 40.80
N LEU A 720 -15.12 14.59 39.79
CA LEU A 720 -16.30 13.74 39.91
C LEU A 720 -15.93 12.26 40.14
N ALA A 721 -14.92 11.74 39.44
CA ALA A 721 -14.44 10.37 39.62
C ALA A 721 -13.94 10.13 41.06
N MET A 722 -13.34 11.15 41.67
CA MET A 722 -12.83 11.12 43.05
C MET A 722 -13.88 11.49 44.12
N SER A 723 -15.15 11.71 43.75
CA SER A 723 -16.21 12.14 44.68
C SER A 723 -16.77 11.03 45.58
N ALA A 724 -16.34 9.78 45.40
CA ALA A 724 -16.82 8.66 46.20
C ALA A 724 -16.32 8.72 47.66
N PRO A 725 -17.15 8.31 48.65
CA PRO A 725 -16.81 8.40 50.07
C PRO A 725 -15.73 7.40 50.53
N THR A 726 -15.54 6.29 49.81
CA THR A 726 -14.52 5.27 50.12
C THR A 726 -13.39 5.30 49.10
N ASP A 727 -12.17 4.98 49.53
CA ASP A 727 -11.02 4.95 48.62
C ASP A 727 -11.17 3.88 47.52
N GLU A 728 -11.83 2.76 47.83
CA GLU A 728 -12.22 1.75 46.83
C GLU A 728 -13.19 2.32 45.79
N GLY A 729 -14.16 3.14 46.21
CA GLY A 729 -15.08 3.83 45.31
C GLY A 729 -14.39 4.88 44.44
N LYS A 730 -13.40 5.61 44.99
CA LYS A 730 -12.59 6.58 44.23
C LYS A 730 -11.75 5.89 43.16
N ASN A 731 -11.11 4.78 43.52
CA ASN A 731 -10.33 3.97 42.58
C ASN A 731 -11.21 3.38 41.47
N GLN A 732 -12.43 2.92 41.81
CA GLN A 732 -13.41 2.47 40.81
C GLN A 732 -13.87 3.61 39.89
N GLY A 733 -14.15 4.80 40.44
CA GLY A 733 -14.51 5.98 39.65
C GLY A 733 -13.41 6.39 38.69
N LEU A 734 -12.16 6.44 39.15
CA LEU A 734 -10.99 6.81 38.34
C LEU A 734 -10.73 5.77 37.25
N SER A 735 -10.79 4.48 37.58
CA SER A 735 -10.67 3.38 36.60
C SER A 735 -11.83 3.38 35.59
N GLY A 736 -13.04 3.73 36.03
CA GLY A 736 -14.19 3.90 35.15
C GLY A 736 -14.00 5.06 34.18
N LEU A 737 -13.51 6.21 34.68
CA LEU A 737 -13.20 7.39 33.86
C LEU A 737 -12.13 7.05 32.82
N THR A 738 -11.00 6.49 33.22
CA THR A 738 -9.90 6.16 32.28
C THR A 738 -10.36 5.18 31.21
N SER A 739 -11.12 4.14 31.58
CA SER A 739 -11.69 3.21 30.60
C SER A 739 -12.66 3.89 29.62
N GLY A 740 -13.50 4.82 30.09
CA GLY A 740 -14.41 5.59 29.25
C GLY A 740 -13.67 6.55 28.32
N VAL A 741 -12.62 7.21 28.83
CA VAL A 741 -11.73 8.11 28.08
C VAL A 741 -11.08 7.37 26.92
N PHE A 742 -10.43 6.23 27.17
CA PHE A 742 -9.78 5.48 26.10
C PHE A 742 -10.78 4.93 25.08
N SER A 743 -11.93 4.41 25.53
CA SER A 743 -13.00 3.97 24.63
C SER A 743 -13.48 5.13 23.74
N GLY A 744 -13.70 6.31 24.33
CA GLY A 744 -14.14 7.50 23.62
C GLY A 744 -13.09 8.04 22.65
N MET A 745 -11.82 8.08 23.06
CA MET A 745 -10.70 8.48 22.20
C MET A 745 -10.60 7.59 20.95
N ASN A 746 -10.66 6.27 21.12
CA ASN A 746 -10.58 5.32 20.01
C ASN A 746 -11.74 5.49 19.03
N VAL A 747 -12.98 5.58 19.54
CA VAL A 747 -14.16 5.81 18.71
C VAL A 747 -14.09 7.18 18.02
N GLY A 748 -13.71 8.21 18.76
CA GLY A 748 -13.57 9.58 18.27
C GLY A 748 -12.61 9.66 17.10
N VAL A 749 -11.36 9.24 17.28
CA VAL A 749 -10.35 9.31 16.22
C VAL A 749 -10.74 8.47 15.01
N ALA A 750 -11.23 7.24 15.22
CA ALA A 750 -11.63 6.36 14.13
C ALA A 750 -12.75 6.98 13.28
N VAL A 751 -13.84 7.36 13.94
CA VAL A 751 -15.02 7.92 13.27
C VAL A 751 -14.69 9.27 12.65
N GLY A 752 -13.93 10.12 13.36
CA GLY A 752 -13.55 11.44 12.87
C GLY A 752 -12.64 11.38 11.65
N ALA A 753 -11.65 10.48 11.63
CA ALA A 753 -10.77 10.29 10.49
C ALA A 753 -11.50 9.74 9.25
N MET A 754 -12.41 8.78 9.44
CA MET A 754 -13.24 8.26 8.34
C MET A 754 -14.24 9.30 7.81
N LEU A 755 -14.85 10.07 8.71
CA LEU A 755 -15.76 11.16 8.33
C LEU A 755 -15.02 12.30 7.62
N ALA A 756 -13.77 12.58 7.98
CA ALA A 756 -12.97 13.59 7.30
C ALA A 756 -12.74 13.24 5.83
N GLU A 757 -12.51 11.96 5.53
CA GLU A 757 -12.28 11.47 4.17
C GLU A 757 -13.55 11.55 3.30
N TRP A 758 -14.72 11.28 3.89
CA TRP A 758 -16.00 11.31 3.15
C TRP A 758 -16.68 12.68 3.10
N ALA A 759 -16.69 13.41 4.21
CA ALA A 759 -17.44 14.65 4.38
C ALA A 759 -16.55 15.90 4.48
N GLY A 760 -15.22 15.75 4.44
CA GLY A 760 -14.26 16.84 4.63
C GLY A 760 -14.04 17.21 6.10
N PHE A 761 -12.88 17.82 6.39
CA PHE A 761 -12.43 18.13 7.75
C PHE A 761 -13.40 19.04 8.54
N SER A 762 -13.95 20.08 7.92
CA SER A 762 -14.85 21.04 8.57
C SER A 762 -16.12 20.38 9.13
N ASN A 763 -16.69 19.42 8.41
CA ASN A 763 -17.92 18.73 8.82
C ASN A 763 -17.71 17.86 10.06
N VAL A 764 -16.51 17.31 10.23
CA VAL A 764 -16.16 16.53 11.43
C VAL A 764 -16.23 17.40 12.69
N PHE A 765 -15.81 18.68 12.63
CA PHE A 765 -15.92 19.59 13.77
C PHE A 765 -17.39 19.84 14.17
N PHE A 766 -18.32 19.89 13.22
CA PHE A 766 -19.75 20.04 13.55
C PHE A 766 -20.33 18.78 14.20
N VAL A 767 -19.90 17.59 13.76
CA VAL A 767 -20.27 16.32 14.40
C VAL A 767 -19.67 16.24 15.81
N ALA A 768 -18.40 16.63 15.97
CA ALA A 768 -17.72 16.73 17.25
C ALA A 768 -18.45 17.68 18.22
N LEU A 769 -18.90 18.83 17.73
CA LEU A 769 -19.73 19.78 18.49
C LEU A 769 -21.03 19.11 18.98
N GLY A 770 -21.70 18.33 18.13
CA GLY A 770 -22.89 17.57 18.51
C GLY A 770 -22.62 16.58 19.66
N MET A 771 -21.48 15.87 19.61
CA MET A 771 -21.07 14.95 20.67
C MET A 771 -20.70 15.66 21.98
N VAL A 772 -19.99 16.78 21.91
CA VAL A 772 -19.65 17.62 23.07
C VAL A 772 -20.93 18.21 23.70
N ALA A 773 -21.87 18.69 22.89
CA ALA A 773 -23.17 19.17 23.35
C ALA A 773 -24.00 18.06 24.01
N LEU A 774 -23.96 16.83 23.46
CA LEU A 774 -24.60 15.67 24.05
C LEU A 774 -24.03 15.31 25.43
N ALA A 775 -22.70 15.40 25.60
CA ALA A 775 -22.06 15.23 26.90
C ALA A 775 -22.51 16.30 27.91
N GLY A 776 -22.60 17.57 27.48
CA GLY A 776 -23.15 18.67 28.28
C GLY A 776 -24.60 18.44 28.69
N LEU A 777 -25.45 18.03 27.75
CA LEU A 777 -26.86 17.71 27.99
C LEU A 777 -27.03 16.54 28.96
N PHE A 778 -26.21 15.50 28.80
CA PHE A 778 -26.16 14.34 29.69
C PHE A 778 -25.82 14.78 31.13
N ALA A 779 -24.74 15.57 31.30
CA ALA A 779 -24.37 16.11 32.61
C ALA A 779 -25.45 17.03 33.19
N TYR A 780 -26.10 17.86 32.36
CA TYR A 780 -27.15 18.76 32.80
C TYR A 780 -28.39 18.00 33.30
N LYS A 781 -28.90 17.03 32.54
CA LYS A 781 -30.16 16.33 32.83
C LYS A 781 -30.02 15.15 33.80
N ILE A 782 -28.94 14.36 33.70
CA ILE A 782 -28.83 13.06 34.38
C ILE A 782 -27.99 13.16 35.66
N MET A 783 -27.00 14.05 35.68
CA MET A 783 -26.04 14.17 36.78
C MET A 783 -26.45 15.25 37.80
N PRO A 784 -26.57 14.92 39.09
CA PRO A 784 -26.78 15.92 40.14
C PRO A 784 -25.49 16.71 40.42
N ASN A 785 -25.63 17.95 40.88
CA ASN A 785 -24.47 18.72 41.34
C ASN A 785 -24.09 18.25 42.75
N PHE A 786 -22.87 17.78 42.92
CA PHE A 786 -22.32 17.45 44.23
C PHE A 786 -21.32 18.54 44.62
N LYS A 787 -21.52 19.14 45.80
CA LYS A 787 -20.42 19.83 46.47
C LYS A 787 -19.66 18.76 47.25
N ALA A 788 -18.40 18.50 46.89
CA ALA A 788 -17.56 17.65 47.70
C ALA A 788 -17.57 18.20 49.13
N HIS A 789 -17.84 17.35 50.14
CA HIS A 789 -17.52 17.70 51.51
C HIS A 789 -16.00 17.83 51.55
N SER A 790 -15.49 19.05 51.57
CA SER A 790 -14.10 19.37 51.89
C SER A 790 -13.87 19.03 53.37
N GLY A 791 -13.86 17.74 53.68
CA GLY A 791 -13.48 17.19 54.98
C GLY A 791 -11.98 17.13 55.10
N GLU A 792 -11.33 18.29 54.99
CA GLU A 792 -10.03 18.66 55.55
C GLU A 792 -9.80 20.10 55.11
N ILE A 793 -9.57 20.98 56.08
CA ILE A 793 -9.22 22.37 55.86
C ILE A 793 -8.02 22.37 54.91
N SER A 794 -8.20 22.87 53.68
CA SER A 794 -7.09 23.17 52.79
C SER A 794 -6.17 24.12 53.54
N GLU A 795 -5.05 23.61 54.06
CA GLU A 795 -3.95 24.43 54.55
C GLU A 795 -3.67 25.50 53.49
N LYS A 796 -3.68 26.78 53.90
CA LYS A 796 -3.31 27.91 53.06
C LYS A 796 -2.01 27.56 52.33
N MET A 797 -2.02 27.76 51.01
CA MET A 797 -0.90 27.47 50.12
C MET A 797 0.38 28.13 50.64
N SER A 798 1.31 27.31 51.16
CA SER A 798 2.65 27.79 51.46
C SER A 798 3.49 27.65 50.20
N LEU A 799 3.81 28.78 49.55
CA LEU A 799 4.76 28.84 48.44
C LEU A 799 6.09 28.12 48.77
N ALA A 800 6.47 28.08 50.06
CA ALA A 800 7.63 27.36 50.53
C ALA A 800 7.49 25.83 50.44
N LYS A 801 6.29 25.24 50.61
CA LYS A 801 6.06 23.79 50.41
C LYS A 801 6.16 23.42 48.93
N VAL A 802 5.66 24.27 48.02
CA VAL A 802 5.77 24.06 46.57
C VAL A 802 7.23 24.18 46.10
N GLY A 803 7.96 25.20 46.60
CA GLY A 803 9.39 25.34 46.30
C GLY A 803 10.22 24.15 46.78
N LYS A 804 9.94 23.60 47.97
CA LYS A 804 10.59 22.37 48.47
C LYS A 804 10.25 21.14 47.64
N PHE A 805 9.03 21.04 47.11
CA PHE A 805 8.62 19.94 46.25
C PHE A 805 9.40 19.92 44.93
N PHE A 806 9.44 21.04 44.21
CA PHE A 806 10.24 21.14 42.96
C PHE A 806 11.75 21.14 43.20
N GLY A 807 12.20 21.51 44.41
CA GLY A 807 13.61 21.41 44.82
C GLY A 807 14.06 19.99 45.19
N ASN A 808 13.16 19.01 45.30
CA ASN A 808 13.55 17.62 45.53
C ASN A 808 14.18 17.03 44.25
N VAL A 809 15.42 16.55 44.36
CA VAL A 809 16.20 15.99 43.24
C VAL A 809 15.46 14.87 42.50
N ASN A 810 14.73 14.00 43.19
CA ASN A 810 14.04 12.89 42.54
C ASN A 810 12.80 13.36 41.76
N VAL A 811 12.06 14.35 42.29
CA VAL A 811 10.93 14.97 41.59
C VAL A 811 11.41 15.72 40.35
N PHE A 812 12.45 16.55 40.52
CA PHE A 812 13.04 17.31 39.43
C PHE A 812 13.62 16.39 38.33
N ALA A 813 14.40 15.38 38.71
CA ALA A 813 14.97 14.40 37.78
C ALA A 813 13.87 13.59 37.07
N PHE A 814 12.82 13.19 37.78
CA PHE A 814 11.68 12.50 37.17
C PHE A 814 11.00 13.36 36.11
N PHE A 815 10.68 14.63 36.41
CA PHE A 815 10.02 15.50 35.44
C PHE A 815 10.91 15.83 34.24
N LEU A 816 12.15 16.24 34.47
CA LEU A 816 13.04 16.70 33.42
C LEU A 816 13.56 15.58 32.52
N LEU A 817 13.90 14.41 33.10
CA LEU A 817 14.64 13.36 32.38
C LEU A 817 13.76 12.18 31.93
N ILE A 818 12.56 12.03 32.49
CA ILE A 818 11.64 10.95 32.10
C ILE A 818 10.34 11.55 31.58
N PHE A 819 9.63 12.31 32.40
CA PHE A 819 8.24 12.65 32.13
C PHE A 819 8.06 13.60 30.93
N ILE A 820 8.84 14.69 30.88
CA ILE A 820 8.82 15.62 29.74
C ILE A 820 9.29 14.94 28.44
N PRO A 821 10.46 14.25 28.40
CA PRO A 821 10.91 13.55 27.20
C PRO A 821 9.92 12.50 26.69
N VAL A 822 9.33 11.68 27.57
CA VAL A 822 8.29 10.72 27.18
C VAL A 822 7.06 11.44 26.62
N SER A 823 6.64 12.54 27.23
CA SER A 823 5.49 13.31 26.75
C SER A 823 5.74 13.89 25.34
N ILE A 824 6.96 14.36 25.07
CA ILE A 824 7.39 14.77 23.72
C ILE A 824 7.33 13.59 22.75
N CYS A 825 7.82 12.42 23.15
CA CYS A 825 7.74 11.19 22.36
C CYS A 825 6.30 10.73 22.10
N GLY A 826 5.37 10.95 23.04
CA GLY A 826 3.94 10.69 22.86
C GLY A 826 3.33 11.49 21.69
N MET A 827 3.89 12.66 21.39
CA MET A 827 3.49 13.48 20.24
C MET A 827 3.96 12.91 18.89
N PHE A 828 4.67 11.78 18.90
CA PHE A 828 4.90 10.97 17.71
C PHE A 828 3.58 10.56 17.06
N LEU A 829 2.63 10.05 17.86
CA LEU A 829 1.33 9.58 17.34
C LEU A 829 0.40 10.74 16.96
N SER A 830 0.38 11.82 17.76
CA SER A 830 -0.61 12.90 17.61
C SER A 830 -0.19 14.02 16.65
N TYR A 831 1.10 14.11 16.29
CA TYR A 831 1.60 15.16 15.40
C TYR A 831 2.53 14.62 14.32
N PHE A 832 3.63 13.95 14.69
CA PHE A 832 4.63 13.56 13.69
C PHE A 832 4.08 12.53 12.69
N PHE A 833 3.42 11.48 13.17
CA PHE A 833 2.90 10.41 12.33
C PHE A 833 1.86 10.91 11.32
N PRO A 834 0.84 11.71 11.67
CA PRO A 834 -0.08 12.27 10.68
C PRO A 834 0.61 13.06 9.57
N VAL A 835 1.54 13.96 9.93
CA VAL A 835 2.28 14.78 8.95
C VAL A 835 3.16 13.90 8.05
N PHE A 836 3.87 12.94 8.63
CA PHE A 836 4.71 12.00 7.90
C PHE A 836 3.89 11.10 6.97
N ALA A 837 2.78 10.54 7.46
CA ALA A 837 1.94 9.61 6.72
C ALA A 837 1.20 10.31 5.57
N GLU A 838 0.64 11.49 5.81
CA GLU A 838 -0.01 12.29 4.76
C GLU A 838 1.01 12.78 3.70
N GLY A 839 2.22 13.17 4.11
CA GLY A 839 3.33 13.42 3.19
C GLY A 839 3.76 12.19 2.37
N ALA A 840 3.44 10.99 2.84
CA ALA A 840 3.65 9.73 2.12
C ALA A 840 2.40 9.24 1.35
N GLY A 841 1.36 10.08 1.21
CA GLY A 841 0.13 9.76 0.48
C GLY A 841 -0.85 8.84 1.22
N VAL A 842 -0.68 8.65 2.54
CA VAL A 842 -1.56 7.81 3.36
C VAL A 842 -2.87 8.55 3.66
N SER A 843 -4.01 7.89 3.43
CA SER A 843 -5.32 8.47 3.66
C SER A 843 -5.62 8.77 5.13
N SER A 844 -6.56 9.71 5.38
CA SER A 844 -6.96 10.09 6.74
C SER A 844 -7.52 8.91 7.54
N SER A 845 -8.34 8.03 6.95
CA SER A 845 -8.85 6.81 7.59
C SER A 845 -7.69 5.93 8.09
N ASN A 846 -6.66 5.72 7.26
CA ASN A 846 -5.47 4.96 7.64
C ASN A 846 -4.68 5.59 8.80
N ILE A 847 -4.52 6.92 8.80
CA ILE A 847 -3.91 7.64 9.93
C ILE A 847 -4.72 7.40 11.21
N GLY A 848 -6.05 7.49 11.13
CA GLY A 848 -6.96 7.23 12.25
C GLY A 848 -6.84 5.79 12.80
N ARG A 849 -6.67 4.80 11.91
CA ARG A 849 -6.47 3.38 12.31
C ARG A 849 -5.22 3.18 13.17
N ALA A 850 -4.19 4.00 13.03
CA ALA A 850 -2.99 3.89 13.86
C ALA A 850 -3.28 4.21 15.35
N PHE A 851 -4.17 5.17 15.61
CA PHE A 851 -4.64 5.48 16.97
C PHE A 851 -5.44 4.33 17.55
N ILE A 852 -6.28 3.66 16.73
CA ILE A 852 -7.03 2.48 17.16
C ILE A 852 -6.07 1.37 17.57
N LEU A 853 -5.02 1.11 16.79
CA LEU A 853 -4.02 0.08 17.12
C LEU A 853 -3.35 0.38 18.47
N ASN A 854 -2.92 1.63 18.69
CA ASN A 854 -2.37 2.06 19.98
C ASN A 854 -3.38 1.87 21.13
N GLY A 855 -4.61 2.37 20.95
CA GLY A 855 -5.63 2.31 22.00
C GLY A 855 -6.16 0.92 22.29
N LEU A 856 -6.21 0.01 21.30
CA LEU A 856 -6.50 -1.41 21.51
C LEU A 856 -5.46 -2.06 22.43
N CYS A 857 -4.17 -1.77 22.24
CA CYS A 857 -3.12 -2.24 23.15
C CYS A 857 -3.36 -1.72 24.57
N ILE A 858 -3.67 -0.43 24.73
CA ILE A 858 -3.92 0.17 26.05
C ILE A 858 -5.12 -0.49 26.75
N VAL A 859 -6.25 -0.63 26.05
CA VAL A 859 -7.50 -1.14 26.64
C VAL A 859 -7.40 -2.63 26.98
N TYR A 860 -6.87 -3.46 26.08
CA TYR A 860 -6.90 -4.91 26.26
C TYR A 860 -5.66 -5.47 26.95
N LEU A 861 -4.46 -4.92 26.69
CA LEU A 861 -3.23 -5.39 27.31
C LEU A 861 -2.95 -4.70 28.66
N GLY A 862 -3.41 -3.46 28.84
CA GLY A 862 -3.05 -2.62 29.98
C GLY A 862 -3.34 -3.23 31.35
N PRO A 863 -4.57 -3.72 31.65
CA PRO A 863 -4.87 -4.32 32.95
C PRO A 863 -4.01 -5.56 33.25
N PHE A 864 -3.71 -6.36 32.22
CA PHE A 864 -2.90 -7.57 32.35
C PHE A 864 -1.42 -7.21 32.57
N LEU A 865 -0.85 -6.36 31.71
CA LEU A 865 0.56 -5.98 31.75
C LEU A 865 0.88 -5.17 33.01
N THR A 866 0.06 -4.19 33.38
CA THR A 866 0.26 -3.39 34.60
C THR A 866 0.33 -4.26 35.84
N LYS A 867 -0.63 -5.20 36.01
CA LYS A 867 -0.67 -6.10 37.16
C LYS A 867 0.58 -6.99 37.25
N HIS A 868 1.03 -7.54 36.13
CA HIS A 868 2.18 -8.46 36.11
C HIS A 868 3.50 -7.70 36.28
N ILE A 869 3.70 -6.62 35.52
CA ILE A 869 4.90 -5.80 35.56
C ILE A 869 5.08 -5.18 36.95
N SER A 870 4.02 -4.59 37.53
CA SER A 870 4.07 -4.06 38.90
C SER A 870 4.50 -5.13 39.90
N LYS A 871 3.89 -6.32 39.85
CA LYS A 871 4.18 -7.43 40.76
C LYS A 871 5.65 -7.90 40.70
N TYR A 872 6.26 -7.98 39.53
CA TYR A 872 7.60 -8.55 39.35
C TYR A 872 8.73 -7.51 39.38
N LEU A 873 8.50 -6.33 38.80
CA LEU A 873 9.53 -5.30 38.60
C LEU A 873 9.42 -4.15 39.61
N GLY A 874 8.22 -3.88 40.13
CA GLY A 874 7.92 -2.67 40.90
C GLY A 874 7.92 -1.40 40.04
N ALA A 875 7.34 -0.32 40.55
CA ALA A 875 7.11 0.92 39.80
C ALA A 875 8.41 1.51 39.18
N ARG A 876 9.49 1.62 39.96
CA ARG A 876 10.76 2.22 39.48
C ARG A 876 11.36 1.48 38.28
N LYS A 877 11.48 0.15 38.33
CA LYS A 877 12.07 -0.62 37.20
C LYS A 877 11.12 -0.66 36.01
N ALA A 878 9.82 -0.64 36.26
CA ALA A 878 8.82 -0.60 35.20
C ALA A 878 8.90 0.70 34.38
N VAL A 879 9.12 1.84 35.04
CA VAL A 879 9.37 3.13 34.34
C VAL A 879 10.59 3.04 33.42
N LEU A 880 11.65 2.34 33.83
CA LEU A 880 12.82 2.12 32.97
C LEU A 880 12.45 1.29 31.74
N VAL A 881 11.76 0.16 31.93
CA VAL A 881 11.32 -0.71 30.83
C VAL A 881 10.41 0.05 29.86
N PHE A 882 9.46 0.81 30.38
CA PHE A 882 8.58 1.66 29.58
C PHE A 882 9.39 2.67 28.74
N THR A 883 10.31 3.41 29.36
CA THR A 883 11.12 4.42 28.66
C THR A 883 11.99 3.79 27.57
N VAL A 884 12.55 2.60 27.82
CA VAL A 884 13.32 1.85 26.82
C VAL A 884 12.44 1.42 25.65
N LEU A 885 11.20 0.95 25.89
CA LEU A 885 10.29 0.56 24.82
C LEU A 885 9.88 1.75 23.95
N VAL A 886 9.60 2.91 24.56
CA VAL A 886 9.30 4.15 23.81
C VAL A 886 10.50 4.58 22.96
N ALA A 887 11.71 4.55 23.53
CA ALA A 887 12.92 4.87 22.77
C ALA A 887 13.17 3.87 21.63
N ALA A 888 12.96 2.57 21.87
CA ALA A 888 13.11 1.52 20.87
C ALA A 888 12.11 1.68 19.72
N ALA A 889 10.86 2.06 20.01
CA ALA A 889 9.86 2.35 18.98
C ALA A 889 10.31 3.49 18.06
N ILE A 890 10.77 4.61 18.63
CA ILE A 890 11.24 5.76 17.84
C ILE A 890 12.50 5.42 17.05
N LEU A 891 13.46 4.69 17.64
CA LEU A 891 14.69 4.27 16.96
C LEU A 891 14.43 3.25 15.84
N LEU A 892 13.43 2.37 16.00
CA LEU A 892 13.01 1.45 14.95
C LEU A 892 12.50 2.21 13.73
N PHE A 893 11.65 3.22 13.93
CA PHE A 893 11.23 4.11 12.85
C PHE A 893 12.42 4.87 12.26
N ALA A 894 13.32 5.39 13.09
CA ALA A 894 14.48 6.13 12.63
C ALA A 894 15.40 5.32 11.70
N HIS A 895 15.45 4.00 11.88
CA HIS A 895 16.27 3.11 11.06
C HIS A 895 15.66 2.81 9.69
N GLN A 896 14.34 2.59 9.61
CA GLN A 896 13.66 2.20 8.36
C GLN A 896 13.00 3.37 7.64
N GLY A 897 12.38 4.31 8.36
CA GLY A 897 11.71 5.49 7.82
C GLY A 897 10.52 5.22 6.90
N SER A 898 9.91 4.04 7.00
CA SER A 898 8.76 3.63 6.17
C SER A 898 7.43 3.77 6.93
N VAL A 899 6.32 3.89 6.21
CA VAL A 899 4.95 3.88 6.78
C VAL A 899 4.73 2.61 7.63
N ALA A 900 5.16 1.45 7.14
CA ALA A 900 5.08 0.18 7.88
C ALA A 900 5.85 0.24 9.20
N SER A 901 7.07 0.79 9.21
CA SER A 901 7.87 0.94 10.42
C SER A 901 7.22 1.88 11.44
N ALA A 902 6.49 2.90 10.98
CA ALA A 902 5.75 3.81 11.84
C ALA A 902 4.57 3.11 12.53
N TYR A 903 3.80 2.28 11.82
CA TYR A 903 2.75 1.45 12.44
C TYR A 903 3.31 0.49 13.49
N VAL A 904 4.46 -0.15 13.21
CA VAL A 904 5.14 -1.02 14.18
C VAL A 904 5.58 -0.23 15.41
N ALA A 905 6.15 0.96 15.23
CA ALA A 905 6.52 1.84 16.33
C ALA A 905 5.29 2.22 17.18
N ILE A 906 4.16 2.54 16.56
CA ILE A 906 2.90 2.89 17.25
C ILE A 906 2.34 1.70 18.05
N ILE A 907 2.46 0.47 17.54
CA ILE A 907 2.06 -0.74 18.27
C ILE A 907 2.98 -0.95 19.49
N ILE A 908 4.31 -0.81 19.33
CA ILE A 908 5.26 -0.92 20.45
C ILE A 908 4.97 0.16 21.50
N MET A 909 4.69 1.40 21.06
CA MET A 909 4.26 2.48 21.95
C MET A 909 2.94 2.13 22.64
N GLY A 910 1.94 1.59 21.94
CA GLY A 910 0.68 1.17 22.55
C GLY A 910 0.86 0.09 23.62
N ILE A 911 1.76 -0.86 23.40
CA ILE A 911 2.15 -1.85 24.41
C ILE A 911 2.84 -1.16 25.60
N ALA A 912 3.76 -0.24 25.34
CA ALA A 912 4.46 0.51 26.37
C ALA A 912 3.49 1.37 27.21
N ASP A 913 2.64 2.16 26.58
CA ASP A 913 1.66 3.05 27.17
C ASP A 913 0.63 2.29 28.02
N SER A 914 0.28 1.06 27.62
CA SER A 914 -0.69 0.21 28.32
C SER A 914 -0.37 -0.02 29.80
N PHE A 915 0.92 -0.03 30.17
CA PHE A 915 1.37 -0.15 31.56
C PHE A 915 2.18 1.06 32.03
N GLY A 916 2.88 1.73 31.12
CA GLY A 916 3.80 2.82 31.41
C GLY A 916 3.13 4.01 32.06
N ILE A 917 2.02 4.48 31.48
CA ILE A 917 1.29 5.66 31.99
C ILE A 917 0.84 5.41 33.44
N THR A 918 0.22 4.26 33.71
CA THR A 918 -0.22 3.90 35.06
C THR A 918 0.96 3.83 36.05
N LEU A 919 2.07 3.21 35.65
CA LEU A 919 3.22 3.02 36.55
C LEU A 919 4.07 4.28 36.73
N LEU A 920 4.00 5.25 35.82
CA LEU A 920 4.55 6.60 36.02
C LEU A 920 3.83 7.32 37.16
N ILE A 921 2.50 7.22 37.20
CA ILE A 921 1.67 7.79 38.28
C ILE A 921 1.99 7.09 39.60
N ASP A 922 2.08 5.76 39.62
CA ASP A 922 2.43 4.99 40.81
C ASP A 922 3.83 5.39 41.34
N TYR A 923 4.84 5.46 40.46
CA TYR A 923 6.19 5.89 40.86
C TYR A 923 6.20 7.31 41.44
N PHE A 924 5.50 8.25 40.79
CA PHE A 924 5.43 9.64 41.23
C PHE A 924 4.72 9.79 42.58
N THR A 925 3.64 9.03 42.81
CA THR A 925 2.88 9.08 44.06
C THR A 925 3.58 8.39 45.23
N GLU A 926 4.47 7.43 44.98
CA GLU A 926 5.33 6.80 45.99
C GLU A 926 6.46 7.72 46.50
N LEU A 927 6.78 8.81 45.80
CA LEU A 927 7.82 9.74 46.25
C LEU A 927 7.41 10.46 47.55
N ARG A 928 8.34 10.54 48.50
CA ARG A 928 8.08 11.18 49.80
C ARG A 928 7.65 12.64 49.66
N ALA A 929 8.27 13.38 48.73
CA ALA A 929 7.92 14.77 48.44
C ALA A 929 6.45 14.92 47.98
N THR A 930 5.92 13.92 47.27
CA THR A 930 4.53 13.88 46.81
C THR A 930 3.56 13.72 47.98
N SER A 931 3.87 12.81 48.91
CA SER A 931 3.07 12.62 50.13
C SER A 931 3.08 13.87 51.04
N GLU A 932 4.23 14.54 51.18
CA GLU A 932 4.37 15.76 51.99
C GLU A 932 3.62 16.99 51.42
N LEU A 933 3.43 17.06 50.10
CA LEU A 933 2.63 18.10 49.43
C LEU A 933 1.12 17.81 49.45
N GLY A 934 0.75 16.52 49.52
CA GLY A 934 -0.61 16.01 49.41
C GLY A 934 -0.94 15.55 47.99
N HIS A 935 -1.47 14.32 47.87
CA HIS A 935 -1.68 13.65 46.58
C HIS A 935 -2.49 14.47 45.57
N GLY A 936 -3.60 15.08 45.98
CA GLY A 936 -4.43 15.88 45.06
C GLY A 936 -3.69 17.08 44.46
N LYS A 937 -2.87 17.78 45.26
CA LYS A 937 -2.08 18.93 44.79
C LYS A 937 -0.91 18.50 43.90
N ALA A 938 -0.24 17.41 44.26
CA ALA A 938 0.85 16.86 43.46
C ALA A 938 0.36 16.37 42.08
N MET A 939 -0.82 15.74 42.01
CA MET A 939 -1.42 15.33 40.74
C MET A 939 -1.78 16.52 39.85
N GLY A 940 -2.21 17.65 40.41
CA GLY A 940 -2.41 18.88 39.63
C GLY A 940 -1.12 19.38 38.96
N TYR A 941 0.01 19.31 39.65
CA TYR A 941 1.32 19.65 39.05
C TYR A 941 1.79 18.59 38.04
N TYR A 942 1.48 17.32 38.27
CA TYR A 942 1.75 16.25 37.31
C TYR A 942 1.09 16.55 35.96
N SER A 943 -0.23 16.82 35.96
CA SER A 943 -0.96 17.16 34.73
C SER A 943 -0.45 18.45 34.09
N LEU A 944 -0.09 19.47 34.88
CA LEU A 944 0.51 20.70 34.36
C LEU A 944 1.81 20.42 33.57
N VAL A 945 2.71 19.61 34.14
CA VAL A 945 3.98 19.25 33.48
C VAL A 945 3.73 18.37 32.26
N GLU A 946 2.76 17.47 32.32
CA GLU A 946 2.35 16.59 31.20
C GLU A 946 1.94 17.42 29.99
N TYR A 947 0.99 18.33 30.16
CA TYR A 947 0.49 19.17 29.06
C TYR A 947 1.54 20.17 28.55
N LEU A 948 2.44 20.66 29.40
CA LEU A 948 3.60 21.45 28.94
C LEU A 948 4.57 20.60 28.12
N GLY A 949 4.80 19.34 28.50
CA GLY A 949 5.58 18.38 27.71
C GLY A 949 4.96 18.13 26.34
N GLN A 950 3.64 17.87 26.30
CA GLN A 950 2.89 17.69 25.06
C GLN A 950 2.85 18.96 24.20
N MET A 951 2.78 20.15 24.80
CA MET A 951 2.89 21.43 24.09
C MET A 951 4.26 21.57 23.41
N MET A 952 5.35 21.23 24.09
CA MET A 952 6.71 21.29 23.51
C MET A 952 6.92 20.22 22.42
N GLY A 953 6.17 19.12 22.44
CA GLY A 953 6.37 17.99 21.56
C GLY A 953 6.33 18.33 20.06
N PRO A 954 5.22 18.89 19.52
CA PRO A 954 5.14 19.26 18.10
C PRO A 954 6.24 20.23 17.67
N ILE A 955 6.59 21.19 18.54
CA ILE A 955 7.65 22.17 18.29
C ILE A 955 9.01 21.47 18.20
N ALA A 956 9.34 20.64 19.19
CA ALA A 956 10.60 19.90 19.24
C ALA A 956 10.73 18.93 18.06
N LEU A 957 9.71 18.12 17.80
CA LEU A 957 9.68 17.18 16.67
C LEU A 957 9.76 17.94 15.33
N GLY A 958 9.04 19.05 15.17
CA GLY A 958 9.11 19.90 13.99
C GLY A 958 10.52 20.40 13.69
N PHE A 959 11.23 20.96 14.67
CA PHE A 959 12.61 21.41 14.48
C PHE A 959 13.56 20.26 14.11
N VAL A 960 13.39 19.12 14.77
CA VAL A 960 14.29 17.99 14.59
C VAL A 960 14.09 17.32 13.21
N THR A 961 12.90 17.40 12.62
CA THR A 961 12.62 16.90 11.26
C THR A 961 13.27 17.69 10.12
N ILE A 962 13.78 18.91 10.37
CA ILE A 962 14.54 19.69 9.37
C ILE A 962 15.77 18.93 8.87
N LEU A 963 16.36 18.10 9.74
CA LEU A 963 17.52 17.26 9.42
C LEU A 963 17.15 15.99 8.62
N GLY A 964 15.87 15.84 8.26
CA GLY A 964 15.27 14.64 7.69
C GLY A 964 14.60 13.76 8.76
N ASN A 965 13.49 13.11 8.41
CA ASN A 965 12.65 12.34 9.34
C ASN A 965 13.42 11.25 10.11
N GLN A 966 14.23 10.45 9.41
CA GLN A 966 15.03 9.38 10.02
C GLN A 966 16.07 9.91 11.01
N LYS A 967 16.93 10.85 10.56
CA LYS A 967 17.97 11.47 11.42
C LYS A 967 17.36 12.20 12.59
N GLY A 968 16.24 12.89 12.36
CA GLY A 968 15.51 13.59 13.40
C GLY A 968 15.03 12.63 14.50
N MET A 969 14.33 11.57 14.12
CA MET A 969 13.83 10.58 15.09
C MET A 969 14.98 9.83 15.78
N ALA A 970 16.11 9.62 15.12
CA ALA A 970 17.31 9.08 15.76
C ALA A 970 17.82 9.97 16.91
N ILE A 971 17.82 11.29 16.72
CA ILE A 971 18.20 12.26 17.77
C ILE A 971 17.21 12.20 18.93
N VAL A 972 15.90 12.17 18.67
CA VAL A 972 14.87 12.10 19.72
C VAL A 972 14.99 10.81 20.54
N GLY A 973 15.08 9.66 19.87
CA GLY A 973 15.23 8.36 20.52
C GLY A 973 16.55 8.24 21.31
N GLY A 974 17.65 8.75 20.74
CA GLY A 974 18.95 8.81 21.40
C GLY A 974 18.96 9.74 22.62
N ALA A 975 18.33 10.90 22.52
CA ALA A 975 18.18 11.85 23.63
C ALA A 975 17.35 11.26 24.77
N LEU A 976 16.28 10.52 24.47
CA LEU A 976 15.48 9.82 25.49
C LEU A 976 16.30 8.76 26.24
N LEU A 977 17.11 7.97 25.54
CA LEU A 977 18.03 7.01 26.19
C LEU A 977 19.10 7.71 27.02
N GLY A 978 19.66 8.81 26.53
CA GLY A 978 20.62 9.64 27.28
C GLY A 978 19.99 10.19 28.58
N ALA A 979 18.77 10.72 28.49
CA ALA A 979 18.01 11.21 29.63
C ALA A 979 17.70 10.09 30.63
N LEU A 980 17.35 8.89 30.16
CA LEU A 980 17.16 7.71 30.99
C LEU A 980 18.44 7.31 31.75
N VAL A 981 19.60 7.32 31.09
CA VAL A 981 20.89 7.03 31.73
C VAL A 981 21.20 8.06 32.81
N LEU A 982 21.02 9.35 32.53
CA LEU A 982 21.18 10.43 33.51
C LEU A 982 20.22 10.27 34.69
N PHE A 983 18.97 9.89 34.43
CA PHE A 983 17.98 9.61 35.47
C PHE A 983 18.43 8.46 36.38
N MET A 984 18.98 7.38 35.82
CA MET A 984 19.51 6.27 36.62
C MET A 984 20.70 6.69 37.49
N LEU A 985 21.55 7.60 37.02
CA LEU A 985 22.70 8.13 37.76
C LEU A 985 22.30 9.10 38.88
N LEU A 986 21.30 9.96 38.63
CA LEU A 986 20.88 11.02 39.54
C LEU A 986 19.84 10.56 40.58
N SER A 987 18.97 9.61 40.23
CA SER A 987 17.91 9.15 41.11
C SER A 987 18.45 8.27 42.26
N ARG A 988 18.52 8.84 43.47
CA ARG A 988 18.93 8.10 44.67
C ARG A 988 17.83 7.11 45.07
N LYS A 989 18.17 5.97 45.67
CA LYS A 989 17.17 5.10 46.35
C LYS A 989 16.62 5.87 47.57
N GLU A 990 15.54 6.61 47.40
CA GLU A 990 14.74 7.05 48.54
C GLU A 990 13.97 5.86 49.12
N MET A 991 13.84 5.80 50.46
CA MET A 991 13.04 4.77 51.12
C MET A 991 11.57 4.95 50.77
N ILE A 992 11.01 3.98 50.06
CA ILE A 992 9.59 3.85 49.75
C ILE A 992 8.83 3.71 51.08
N VAL A 993 7.88 4.62 51.34
CA VAL A 993 7.00 4.52 52.50
C VAL A 993 6.02 3.38 52.23
N ARG A 994 6.33 2.17 52.71
CA ARG A 994 5.34 1.07 52.73
C ARG A 994 4.23 1.44 53.70
N TYR A 995 3.02 1.63 53.17
CA TYR A 995 1.81 1.75 53.96
C TYR A 995 1.69 0.49 54.83
N LYS A 996 1.76 0.65 56.16
CA LYS A 996 1.56 -0.43 57.14
C LYS A 996 0.20 -1.08 56.87
N GLU A 997 0.21 -2.39 56.67
CA GLU A 997 -0.94 -3.27 56.90
C GLU A 997 -1.53 -2.93 58.29
N ARG A 998 -2.70 -2.29 58.32
CA ARG A 998 -3.52 -2.25 59.54
C ARG A 998 -4.20 -3.61 59.66
N GLY A 999 -3.92 -4.27 60.78
CA GLY A 999 -4.06 -5.70 60.95
C GLY A 999 -5.48 -6.24 60.85
N HIS A 1000 -5.58 -7.41 60.23
CA HIS A 1000 -6.48 -8.44 60.69
C HIS A 1000 -6.00 -8.93 62.06
N THR A 1001 -6.66 -8.47 63.13
CA THR A 1001 -6.79 -9.26 64.35
C THR A 1001 -8.18 -9.88 64.36
N CYS A 1002 -8.18 -11.21 64.22
CA CYS A 1002 -9.27 -12.19 64.33
C CYS A 1002 -10.46 -12.10 63.35
#